data_AF-A0A6S6TPN5-F1
#
_entry.id   AF-A0A6S6TPN5-F1
#
_cell.length_a   1.000
_cell.length_b   1.000
_cell.length_c   1.000
_cell.angle_alpha   90.00
_cell.angle_beta   90.00
_cell.angle_gamma   90.00
#
_symmetry.space_group_name_H-M   'P 1'
#
loop_
_entity.id
_entity.type
_entity.pdbx_description
1 polymer ?
#
loop_
_entity_poly.entity_id
_entity_poly.type
_entity_poly.pdbx_seq_one_letter_code
_entity_poly.pdbx_strand_id
1 'polypeptide(L)'
;MSDLEIIKELEDKGIKLTSHTLENDKVIELRIIGKNINDSLFKIILRLSNLKYLELRSTDNITEIPNEISNLSKLEYFNLDNNKIGKISDEISKLTSLKTLDLSRNNLTSIPNGIAKIINLEKLDLSSNKITSIPSHISKLINLNELDLDNNELNVISKNLFQLNNLKTLDLRENLIEKIPNKISELTQLEELYLSSNEIEELSNGIFELKNLKELDLGNNKIAKLPKKIGNLTPDFKISIKRFFYPIGHGAFYAEKHQYRNSNFTIVYDCGSRSSKDTVQPIIEKAFEQDEVIDILFISHFDADHVNKIKLLKNRTKIKQVVMPLLQEKEIVFLINLYRVLNVNILGLLKNPEQFFGKETKIIRIKPSNNEERPIENMEAINIENISHNSEIDSGIPLKLSNDLDWVFIPYNHEYTDRQKELVELLKERTDLDIDKLKTDVDYTLAVIFEDYKKTVKIKNKIKNIYNEVDGKINQNSMLLYSGVLNFPNTHLIKRSYLVDFEDIRIRDIEQVGNYTNRVSCLYTGDTELGDIELKKVNPKLQFSRLWDSIGTIQIPHHGSVKNLDKAILDNNVYMCPMSVSTKSLGYHPSKSVIDDIYAQNSHPILVTKQLNSGFVECIGLSYSLGMYKKYNFLEKCNRRWR
;
A
#
# COMPACT_ATOMS: atom_id res chain seq x y z
N MET A 1 -23.00 -45.98 31.83
CA MET A 1 -22.32 -44.87 32.51
C MET A 1 -23.18 -43.63 32.39
N SER A 2 -23.26 -42.82 33.44
CA SER A 2 -23.83 -41.47 33.37
C SER A 2 -22.93 -40.57 32.50
N ASP A 3 -23.47 -39.45 32.00
CA ASP A 3 -22.68 -38.50 31.21
C ASP A 3 -21.49 -37.95 32.04
N LEU A 4 -21.70 -37.73 33.35
CA LEU A 4 -20.63 -37.34 34.29
C LEU A 4 -19.55 -38.42 34.47
N GLU A 5 -19.92 -39.70 34.48
CA GLU A 5 -18.93 -40.80 34.50
C GLU A 5 -18.13 -40.85 33.20
N ILE A 6 -18.73 -40.51 32.05
CA ILE A 6 -18.02 -40.43 30.77
C ILE A 6 -17.04 -39.25 30.77
N ILE A 7 -17.45 -38.09 31.29
CA ILE A 7 -16.57 -36.93 31.46
C ILE A 7 -15.37 -37.30 32.35
N LYS A 8 -15.63 -37.94 33.48
CA LYS A 8 -14.56 -38.40 34.37
C LYS A 8 -13.63 -39.42 33.69
N GLU A 9 -14.17 -40.36 32.91
CA GLU A 9 -13.36 -41.31 32.14
C GLU A 9 -12.42 -40.59 31.14
N LEU A 10 -12.88 -39.50 30.51
CA LEU A 10 -12.04 -38.70 29.61
C LEU A 10 -10.93 -37.98 30.38
N GLU A 11 -11.25 -37.37 31.52
CA GLU A 11 -10.27 -36.69 32.39
C GLU A 11 -9.23 -37.66 32.94
N ASP A 12 -9.64 -38.84 33.40
CA ASP A 12 -8.77 -39.92 33.90
C ASP A 12 -7.82 -40.44 32.80
N LYS A 13 -8.24 -40.33 31.52
CA LYS A 13 -7.41 -40.63 30.34
C LYS A 13 -6.53 -39.46 29.90
N GLY A 14 -6.44 -38.40 30.71
CA GLY A 14 -5.58 -37.24 30.48
C GLY A 14 -6.14 -36.21 29.50
N ILE A 15 -7.45 -36.24 29.21
CA ILE A 15 -8.10 -35.28 28.33
C ILE A 15 -8.54 -34.06 29.13
N LYS A 16 -7.97 -32.91 28.77
CA LYS A 16 -8.36 -31.62 29.34
C LYS A 16 -9.53 -31.05 28.53
N LEU A 17 -10.71 -31.04 29.13
CA LEU A 17 -11.88 -30.41 28.53
C LEU A 17 -11.69 -28.89 28.49
N THR A 18 -12.02 -28.27 27.36
CA THR A 18 -11.98 -26.81 27.22
C THR A 18 -13.22 -26.19 27.87
N SER A 19 -14.40 -26.76 27.59
CA SER A 19 -15.65 -26.42 28.26
C SER A 19 -16.68 -27.54 28.07
N HIS A 20 -17.63 -27.65 29.00
CA HIS A 20 -18.82 -28.47 28.83
C HIS A 20 -20.01 -27.84 29.55
N THR A 21 -21.22 -28.08 29.04
CA THR A 21 -22.48 -27.57 29.60
C THR A 21 -23.42 -28.73 29.91
N LEU A 22 -24.08 -28.68 31.07
CA LEU A 22 -25.04 -29.69 31.53
C LEU A 22 -26.46 -29.16 31.49
N GLU A 23 -27.41 -30.00 31.08
CA GLU A 23 -28.85 -29.78 31.21
C GLU A 23 -29.46 -31.04 31.83
N ASN A 24 -30.00 -30.96 33.06
CA ASN A 24 -30.55 -32.12 33.78
C ASN A 24 -29.57 -33.31 33.87
N ASP A 25 -28.33 -33.06 34.30
CA ASP A 25 -27.23 -34.04 34.39
C ASP A 25 -26.81 -34.68 33.05
N LYS A 26 -27.24 -34.10 31.92
CA LYS A 26 -26.84 -34.51 30.56
C LYS A 26 -25.89 -33.51 29.95
N VAL A 27 -24.82 -33.99 29.32
CA VAL A 27 -23.87 -33.13 28.61
C VAL A 27 -24.51 -32.73 27.28
N ILE A 28 -24.81 -31.44 27.15
CA ILE A 28 -25.42 -30.86 25.93
C ILE A 28 -24.40 -30.13 25.06
N GLU A 29 -23.28 -29.69 25.64
CA GLU A 29 -22.19 -29.06 24.91
C GLU A 29 -20.86 -29.61 25.40
N LEU A 30 -19.96 -29.92 24.46
CA LEU A 30 -18.62 -30.38 24.77
C LEU A 30 -17.63 -29.77 23.79
N ARG A 31 -16.63 -29.08 24.33
CA ARG A 31 -15.51 -28.53 23.57
C ARG A 31 -14.21 -29.09 24.11
N ILE A 32 -13.40 -29.63 23.21
CA ILE A 32 -12.05 -30.10 23.51
C ILE A 32 -11.12 -29.60 22.40
N ILE A 33 -10.16 -28.76 22.77
CA ILE A 33 -9.16 -28.19 21.87
C ILE A 33 -7.77 -28.64 22.33
N GLY A 34 -7.02 -29.24 21.41
CA GLY A 34 -5.61 -29.59 21.62
C GLY A 34 -5.31 -31.07 21.44
N LYS A 35 -4.02 -31.40 21.60
CA LYS A 35 -3.47 -32.72 21.30
C LYS A 35 -3.95 -33.75 22.34
N ASN A 36 -4.10 -35.01 21.92
CA ASN A 36 -4.35 -36.25 22.70
C ASN A 36 -5.71 -36.93 22.51
N ILE A 37 -6.67 -36.38 21.76
CA ILE A 37 -7.87 -37.16 21.37
C ILE A 37 -7.53 -38.03 20.15
N ASN A 38 -7.87 -39.31 20.21
CA ASN A 38 -7.74 -40.27 19.11
C ASN A 38 -9.09 -40.96 18.85
N ASP A 39 -9.15 -41.83 17.84
CA ASP A 39 -10.39 -42.53 17.45
C ASP A 39 -11.05 -43.30 18.61
N SER A 40 -10.27 -43.88 19.54
CA SER A 40 -10.81 -44.61 20.69
C SER A 40 -11.52 -43.69 21.69
N LEU A 41 -10.89 -42.55 21.99
CA LEU A 41 -11.48 -41.51 22.86
C LEU A 41 -12.68 -40.84 22.20
N PHE A 42 -12.63 -40.63 20.88
CA PHE A 42 -13.75 -40.13 20.13
C PHE A 42 -14.97 -41.06 20.26
N LYS A 43 -14.79 -42.38 20.15
CA LYS A 43 -15.87 -43.36 20.40
C LYS A 43 -16.47 -43.29 21.81
N ILE A 44 -15.70 -42.89 22.81
CA ILE A 44 -16.22 -42.67 24.17
C ILE A 44 -17.13 -41.42 24.19
N ILE A 45 -16.70 -40.33 23.56
CA ILE A 45 -17.47 -39.08 23.43
C ILE A 45 -18.81 -39.34 22.71
N LEU A 46 -18.83 -40.19 21.69
CA LEU A 46 -20.04 -40.56 20.94
C LEU A 46 -21.11 -41.28 21.78
N ARG A 47 -20.85 -41.59 23.07
CA ARG A 47 -21.85 -42.11 24.01
C ARG A 47 -22.71 -41.00 24.64
N LEU A 48 -22.29 -39.74 24.54
CA LEU A 48 -23.00 -38.56 25.06
C LEU A 48 -24.17 -38.17 24.15
N SER A 49 -25.20 -39.01 24.11
CA SER A 49 -26.36 -38.90 23.19
C SER A 49 -27.21 -37.62 23.28
N ASN A 50 -26.97 -36.75 24.28
CA ASN A 50 -27.69 -35.49 24.44
C ASN A 50 -26.94 -34.26 23.90
N LEU A 51 -25.75 -34.46 23.32
CA LEU A 51 -24.98 -33.37 22.72
C LEU A 51 -25.79 -32.65 21.64
N LYS A 52 -25.85 -31.32 21.78
CA LYS A 52 -26.30 -30.34 20.78
C LYS A 52 -25.11 -29.64 20.14
N TYR A 53 -24.01 -29.48 20.87
CA TYR A 53 -22.77 -28.84 20.40
C TYR A 53 -21.55 -29.72 20.67
N LEU A 54 -20.78 -30.07 19.65
CA LEU A 54 -19.55 -30.82 19.78
C LEU A 54 -18.43 -30.17 18.96
N GLU A 55 -17.33 -29.83 19.63
CA GLU A 55 -16.12 -29.28 19.00
C GLU A 55 -14.89 -30.06 19.45
N LEU A 56 -14.22 -30.72 18.50
CA LEU A 56 -13.03 -31.53 18.72
C LEU A 56 -11.92 -31.08 17.74
N ARG A 57 -11.16 -30.05 18.14
CA ARG A 57 -10.22 -29.35 17.25
C ARG A 57 -8.77 -29.68 17.54
N SER A 58 -7.95 -29.72 16.48
CA SER A 58 -6.48 -29.80 16.60
C SER A 58 -6.00 -31.00 17.42
N THR A 59 -6.61 -32.17 17.22
CA THR A 59 -6.33 -33.37 18.04
C THR A 59 -5.29 -34.29 17.42
N ASP A 60 -4.88 -34.02 16.17
CA ASP A 60 -3.87 -34.71 15.35
C ASP A 60 -4.05 -36.23 15.15
N ASN A 61 -5.05 -36.88 15.79
CA ASN A 61 -5.15 -38.35 15.81
C ASN A 61 -6.57 -38.91 15.59
N ILE A 62 -7.58 -38.10 15.25
CA ILE A 62 -8.87 -38.61 14.76
C ILE A 62 -8.73 -38.84 13.25
N THR A 63 -8.94 -40.09 12.82
CA THR A 63 -8.75 -40.53 11.42
C THR A 63 -10.06 -40.93 10.74
N GLU A 64 -11.12 -41.20 11.50
CA GLU A 64 -12.44 -41.49 10.95
C GLU A 64 -13.60 -40.99 11.81
N ILE A 65 -14.75 -40.74 11.18
CA ILE A 65 -16.05 -40.65 11.86
C ILE A 65 -16.71 -42.02 11.81
N PRO A 66 -16.82 -42.74 12.94
CA PRO A 66 -17.29 -44.12 12.97
C PRO A 66 -18.83 -44.19 13.02
N ASN A 67 -19.40 -45.41 12.95
CA ASN A 67 -20.85 -45.62 12.90
C ASN A 67 -21.57 -45.10 14.15
N GLU A 68 -20.90 -45.12 15.31
CA GLU A 68 -21.42 -44.65 16.60
C GLU A 68 -21.82 -43.17 16.58
N ILE A 69 -21.45 -42.40 15.54
CA ILE A 69 -21.93 -41.03 15.33
C ILE A 69 -23.47 -40.94 15.30
N SER A 70 -24.15 -42.03 14.92
CA SER A 70 -25.61 -42.11 14.92
C SER A 70 -26.25 -41.86 16.29
N ASN A 71 -25.49 -42.01 17.38
CA ASN A 71 -25.98 -41.75 18.73
C ASN A 71 -26.23 -40.27 19.01
N LEU A 72 -25.61 -39.37 18.24
CA LEU A 72 -25.68 -37.92 18.46
C LEU A 72 -26.82 -37.28 17.65
N SER A 73 -27.99 -37.91 17.58
CA SER A 73 -29.10 -37.45 16.72
C SER A 73 -29.64 -36.05 17.07
N LYS A 74 -29.30 -35.52 18.24
CA LYS A 74 -29.65 -34.17 18.71
C LYS A 74 -28.61 -33.10 18.37
N LEU A 75 -27.49 -33.47 17.75
CA LEU A 75 -26.39 -32.57 17.46
C LEU A 75 -26.83 -31.51 16.44
N GLU A 76 -26.63 -30.24 16.77
CA GLU A 76 -26.93 -29.08 15.93
C GLU A 76 -25.66 -28.44 15.35
N TYR A 77 -24.56 -28.48 16.09
CA TYR A 77 -23.25 -27.98 15.69
C TYR A 77 -22.19 -29.05 15.88
N PHE A 78 -21.41 -29.32 14.83
CA PHE A 78 -20.34 -30.29 14.86
C PHE A 78 -19.09 -29.76 14.19
N ASN A 79 -18.03 -29.54 14.96
CA ASN A 79 -16.72 -29.12 14.45
C ASN A 79 -15.66 -30.18 14.76
N LEU A 80 -14.97 -30.59 13.69
CA LEU A 80 -13.83 -31.50 13.68
C LEU A 80 -12.64 -30.92 12.89
N ASP A 81 -12.45 -29.59 12.91
CA ASP A 81 -11.37 -28.96 12.16
C ASP A 81 -9.98 -29.35 12.65
N ASN A 82 -9.03 -29.37 11.71
CA ASN A 82 -7.62 -29.65 11.95
C ASN A 82 -7.40 -31.03 12.59
N ASN A 83 -7.90 -32.07 11.92
CA ASN A 83 -7.71 -33.48 12.28
C ASN A 83 -7.12 -34.26 11.10
N LYS A 84 -7.16 -35.60 11.13
CA LYS A 84 -6.65 -36.47 10.07
C LYS A 84 -7.75 -37.31 9.42
N ILE A 85 -9.00 -36.86 9.49
CA ILE A 85 -10.17 -37.61 9.05
C ILE A 85 -10.06 -37.88 7.55
N GLY A 86 -9.91 -39.15 7.18
CA GLY A 86 -9.93 -39.61 5.79
C GLY A 86 -11.21 -40.35 5.42
N LYS A 87 -12.00 -40.77 6.41
CA LYS A 87 -13.19 -41.60 6.23
C LYS A 87 -14.33 -41.13 7.12
N ILE A 88 -15.54 -41.08 6.55
CA ILE A 88 -16.77 -40.73 7.27
C ILE A 88 -17.79 -41.83 7.03
N SER A 89 -18.37 -42.36 8.11
CA SER A 89 -19.47 -43.32 8.02
C SER A 89 -20.74 -42.69 7.42
N ASP A 90 -21.47 -43.45 6.62
CA ASP A 90 -22.80 -43.05 6.12
C ASP A 90 -23.84 -42.86 7.24
N GLU A 91 -23.58 -43.37 8.45
CA GLU A 91 -24.40 -43.13 9.65
C GLU A 91 -24.39 -41.66 10.09
N ILE A 92 -23.50 -40.82 9.56
CA ILE A 92 -23.58 -39.36 9.73
C ILE A 92 -24.93 -38.79 9.27
N SER A 93 -25.61 -39.49 8.36
CA SER A 93 -26.98 -39.15 7.91
C SER A 93 -28.04 -39.19 9.02
N LYS A 94 -27.74 -39.79 10.18
CA LYS A 94 -28.63 -39.83 11.34
C LYS A 94 -28.60 -38.55 12.18
N LEU A 95 -27.67 -37.63 11.90
CA LEU A 95 -27.58 -36.33 12.56
C LEU A 95 -28.65 -35.37 12.02
N THR A 96 -29.93 -35.73 12.16
CA THR A 96 -31.04 -35.02 11.51
C THR A 96 -31.25 -33.60 12.02
N SER A 97 -30.73 -33.26 13.19
CA SER A 97 -30.80 -31.90 13.76
C SER A 97 -29.63 -31.00 13.38
N LEU A 98 -28.64 -31.53 12.65
CA LEU A 98 -27.38 -30.84 12.39
C LEU A 98 -27.58 -29.68 11.41
N LYS A 99 -27.12 -28.49 11.82
CA LYS A 99 -27.18 -27.25 11.04
C LYS A 99 -25.80 -26.80 10.57
N THR A 100 -24.76 -27.02 11.38
CA THR A 100 -23.39 -26.63 11.04
C THR A 100 -22.46 -27.83 11.15
N LEU A 101 -21.74 -28.13 10.08
CA LEU A 101 -20.71 -29.15 10.02
C LEU A 101 -19.40 -28.55 9.52
N ASP A 102 -18.37 -28.57 10.35
CA ASP A 102 -17.01 -28.16 10.00
C ASP A 102 -16.08 -29.38 10.01
N LEU A 103 -15.57 -29.70 8.82
CA LEU A 103 -14.62 -30.78 8.55
C LEU A 103 -13.36 -30.22 7.87
N SER A 104 -13.09 -28.93 8.02
CA SER A 104 -11.95 -28.27 7.40
C SER A 104 -10.62 -28.84 7.89
N ARG A 105 -9.56 -28.73 7.07
CA ARG A 105 -8.20 -29.14 7.42
C ARG A 105 -8.12 -30.62 7.84
N ASN A 106 -8.63 -31.50 6.98
CA ASN A 106 -8.63 -32.96 7.16
C ASN A 106 -8.02 -33.66 5.93
N ASN A 107 -8.19 -34.99 5.82
CA ASN A 107 -7.66 -35.80 4.72
C ASN A 107 -8.76 -36.37 3.81
N LEU A 108 -9.91 -35.71 3.71
CA LEU A 108 -11.04 -36.20 2.92
C LEU A 108 -10.71 -36.14 1.43
N THR A 109 -10.93 -37.24 0.72
CA THR A 109 -10.75 -37.34 -0.74
C THR A 109 -12.07 -37.23 -1.52
N SER A 110 -13.20 -37.36 -0.82
CA SER A 110 -14.54 -37.27 -1.38
C SER A 110 -15.56 -36.86 -0.32
N ILE A 111 -16.69 -36.30 -0.76
CA ILE A 111 -17.83 -35.99 0.10
C ILE A 111 -18.70 -37.26 0.21
N PRO A 112 -18.87 -37.86 1.39
CA PRO A 112 -19.68 -39.06 1.57
C PRO A 112 -21.16 -38.81 1.28
N ASN A 113 -21.85 -39.84 0.77
CA ASN A 113 -23.28 -39.77 0.46
C ASN A 113 -24.14 -39.50 1.71
N GLY A 114 -23.69 -39.91 2.89
CA GLY A 114 -24.36 -39.65 4.16
C GLY A 114 -24.57 -38.15 4.46
N ILE A 115 -23.60 -37.28 4.14
CA ILE A 115 -23.72 -35.82 4.39
C ILE A 115 -24.90 -35.24 3.63
N ALA A 116 -25.08 -35.63 2.37
CA ALA A 116 -26.18 -35.17 1.52
C ALA A 116 -27.59 -35.54 2.02
N LYS A 117 -27.72 -36.38 3.06
CA LYS A 117 -29.00 -36.73 3.68
C LYS A 117 -29.35 -35.85 4.89
N ILE A 118 -28.44 -34.98 5.32
CA ILE A 118 -28.63 -34.05 6.45
C ILE A 118 -29.38 -32.82 5.93
N ILE A 119 -30.69 -32.96 5.71
CA ILE A 119 -31.50 -31.93 5.02
C ILE A 119 -31.57 -30.58 5.75
N ASN A 120 -31.29 -30.55 7.06
CA ASN A 120 -31.31 -29.35 7.88
C ASN A 120 -29.95 -28.63 7.93
N LEU A 121 -28.96 -29.13 7.18
CA LEU A 121 -27.63 -28.51 7.16
C LEU A 121 -27.71 -27.14 6.47
N GLU A 122 -27.26 -26.12 7.18
CA GLU A 122 -27.20 -24.73 6.76
C GLU A 122 -25.78 -24.34 6.37
N LYS A 123 -24.77 -24.81 7.10
CA LYS A 123 -23.35 -24.52 6.84
C LYS A 123 -22.52 -25.79 6.74
N LEU A 124 -21.72 -25.90 5.68
CA LEU A 124 -20.80 -27.01 5.45
C LEU A 124 -19.43 -26.47 5.07
N ASP A 125 -18.45 -26.67 5.95
CA ASP A 125 -17.05 -26.36 5.69
C ASP A 125 -16.26 -27.65 5.44
N LEU A 126 -15.71 -27.76 4.23
CA LEU A 126 -14.86 -28.85 3.76
C LEU A 126 -13.51 -28.32 3.24
N SER A 127 -13.14 -27.09 3.61
CA SER A 127 -11.92 -26.43 3.16
C SER A 127 -10.66 -27.17 3.58
N SER A 128 -9.55 -26.98 2.85
CA SER A 128 -8.25 -27.60 3.15
C SER A 128 -8.32 -29.13 3.28
N ASN A 129 -8.90 -29.79 2.29
CA ASN A 129 -8.97 -31.25 2.16
C ASN A 129 -8.34 -31.69 0.81
N LYS A 130 -8.62 -32.91 0.35
CA LYS A 130 -8.12 -33.47 -0.93
C LYS A 130 -9.28 -33.88 -1.83
N ILE A 131 -10.41 -33.16 -1.75
CA ILE A 131 -11.64 -33.50 -2.47
C ILE A 131 -11.44 -33.21 -3.95
N THR A 132 -11.64 -34.24 -4.77
CA THR A 132 -11.46 -34.16 -6.24
C THR A 132 -12.76 -33.96 -7.00
N SER A 133 -13.91 -34.23 -6.36
CA SER A 133 -15.22 -34.08 -7.00
C SER A 133 -16.36 -33.85 -6.01
N ILE A 134 -17.38 -33.14 -6.48
CA ILE A 134 -18.63 -32.88 -5.75
C ILE A 134 -19.71 -33.86 -6.25
N PRO A 135 -20.24 -34.73 -5.38
CA PRO A 135 -21.19 -35.78 -5.77
C PRO A 135 -22.56 -35.20 -6.15
N SER A 136 -23.32 -35.97 -6.93
CA SER A 136 -24.65 -35.54 -7.38
C SER A 136 -25.65 -35.30 -6.26
N HIS A 137 -25.50 -36.04 -5.17
CA HIS A 137 -26.38 -35.94 -4.02
C HIS A 137 -26.25 -34.64 -3.24
N ILE A 138 -25.20 -33.82 -3.45
CA ILE A 138 -25.04 -32.53 -2.75
C ILE A 138 -26.28 -31.64 -2.90
N SER A 139 -26.95 -31.75 -4.05
CA SER A 139 -28.21 -31.07 -4.40
C SER A 139 -29.36 -31.27 -3.41
N LYS A 140 -29.30 -32.30 -2.55
CA LYS A 140 -30.32 -32.58 -1.53
C LYS A 140 -30.22 -31.69 -0.30
N LEU A 141 -29.11 -30.95 -0.12
CA LEU A 141 -28.91 -30.01 0.97
C LEU A 141 -29.67 -28.69 0.72
N ILE A 142 -31.00 -28.78 0.63
CA ILE A 142 -31.85 -27.67 0.19
C ILE A 142 -31.82 -26.45 1.12
N ASN A 143 -31.40 -26.62 2.38
CA ASN A 143 -31.29 -25.53 3.37
C ASN A 143 -29.88 -24.94 3.45
N LEU A 144 -28.92 -25.43 2.66
CA LEU A 144 -27.53 -24.98 2.72
C LEU A 144 -27.42 -23.52 2.25
N ASN A 145 -26.88 -22.67 3.12
CA ASN A 145 -26.63 -21.26 2.88
C ASN A 145 -25.14 -20.96 2.64
N GLU A 146 -24.24 -21.77 3.19
CA GLU A 146 -22.79 -21.58 3.11
C GLU A 146 -22.11 -22.92 2.82
N LEU A 147 -21.34 -22.94 1.74
CA LEU A 147 -20.52 -24.07 1.34
C LEU A 147 -19.08 -23.60 1.11
N ASP A 148 -18.17 -24.09 1.94
CA ASP A 148 -16.75 -23.84 1.80
C ASP A 148 -16.03 -25.11 1.30
N LEU A 149 -15.37 -24.97 0.15
CA LEU A 149 -14.56 -25.99 -0.53
C LEU A 149 -13.18 -25.44 -0.90
N ASP A 150 -12.73 -24.36 -0.25
CA ASP A 150 -11.39 -23.78 -0.38
C ASP A 150 -10.28 -24.84 -0.24
N ASN A 151 -9.17 -24.67 -0.96
CA ASN A 151 -7.96 -25.51 -0.83
C ASN A 151 -8.27 -27.01 -0.94
N ASN A 152 -8.79 -27.41 -2.10
CA ASN A 152 -9.10 -28.78 -2.47
C ASN A 152 -8.54 -29.08 -3.88
N GLU A 153 -8.89 -30.22 -4.47
CA GLU A 153 -8.39 -30.68 -5.77
C GLU A 153 -9.49 -30.69 -6.85
N LEU A 154 -10.49 -29.81 -6.73
CA LEU A 154 -11.61 -29.73 -7.67
C LEU A 154 -11.17 -29.12 -9.01
N ASN A 155 -11.41 -29.82 -10.12
CA ASN A 155 -11.12 -29.29 -11.46
C ASN A 155 -12.34 -28.69 -12.19
N VAL A 156 -13.55 -28.93 -11.68
CA VAL A 156 -14.82 -28.49 -12.30
C VAL A 156 -15.83 -28.09 -11.23
N ILE A 157 -16.54 -26.97 -11.48
CA ILE A 157 -17.75 -26.62 -10.72
C ILE A 157 -18.88 -27.56 -11.14
N SER A 158 -19.21 -28.52 -10.27
CA SER A 158 -20.21 -29.56 -10.53
C SER A 158 -21.60 -28.97 -10.76
N LYS A 159 -22.30 -29.44 -11.81
CA LYS A 159 -23.67 -29.00 -12.13
C LYS A 159 -24.69 -29.22 -11.02
N ASN A 160 -24.36 -30.08 -10.05
CA ASN A 160 -25.23 -30.44 -8.95
C ASN A 160 -25.28 -29.36 -7.87
N LEU A 161 -24.32 -28.43 -7.84
CA LEU A 161 -24.37 -27.25 -6.95
C LEU A 161 -25.51 -26.32 -7.31
N PHE A 162 -25.86 -26.22 -8.60
CA PHE A 162 -26.84 -25.26 -9.12
C PHE A 162 -28.28 -25.51 -8.67
N GLN A 163 -28.52 -26.61 -7.97
CA GLN A 163 -29.81 -26.94 -7.35
C GLN A 163 -29.93 -26.43 -5.90
N LEU A 164 -28.85 -25.88 -5.33
CA LEU A 164 -28.79 -25.32 -3.99
C LEU A 164 -29.35 -23.89 -3.98
N ASN A 165 -30.68 -23.77 -4.12
CA ASN A 165 -31.35 -22.48 -4.33
C ASN A 165 -31.23 -21.50 -3.16
N ASN A 166 -30.91 -21.98 -1.96
CA ASN A 166 -30.72 -21.15 -0.77
C ASN A 166 -29.25 -20.77 -0.51
N LEU A 167 -28.32 -21.22 -1.36
CA LEU A 167 -26.90 -20.97 -1.18
C LEU A 167 -26.60 -19.47 -1.37
N LYS A 168 -26.01 -18.87 -0.35
CA LYS A 168 -25.61 -17.47 -0.30
C LYS A 168 -24.12 -17.30 -0.48
N THR A 169 -23.33 -18.19 0.13
CA THR A 169 -21.87 -18.15 0.07
C THR A 169 -21.34 -19.44 -0.51
N LEU A 170 -20.53 -19.32 -1.56
CA LEU A 170 -19.82 -20.44 -2.19
C LEU A 170 -18.33 -20.09 -2.27
N ASP A 171 -17.53 -20.81 -1.51
CA ASP A 171 -16.07 -20.69 -1.55
C ASP A 171 -15.45 -21.88 -2.29
N LEU A 172 -14.71 -21.58 -3.34
CA LEU A 172 -14.04 -22.53 -4.23
C LEU A 172 -12.59 -22.09 -4.49
N ARG A 173 -12.00 -21.28 -3.60
CA ARG A 173 -10.62 -20.80 -3.76
C ARG A 173 -9.61 -21.96 -3.72
N GLU A 174 -8.41 -21.73 -4.23
CA GLU A 174 -7.29 -22.68 -4.14
C GLU A 174 -7.66 -24.10 -4.63
N ASN A 175 -8.27 -24.18 -5.81
CA ASN A 175 -8.63 -25.42 -6.48
C ASN A 175 -8.00 -25.46 -7.89
N LEU A 176 -8.40 -26.42 -8.73
CA LEU A 176 -7.91 -26.60 -10.11
C LEU A 176 -8.99 -26.26 -11.16
N ILE A 177 -9.98 -25.42 -10.82
CA ILE A 177 -11.15 -25.16 -11.66
C ILE A 177 -10.74 -24.45 -12.94
N GLU A 178 -11.04 -25.05 -14.09
CA GLU A 178 -10.67 -24.48 -15.40
C GLU A 178 -11.74 -23.55 -15.97
N LYS A 179 -13.02 -23.78 -15.64
CA LYS A 179 -14.15 -23.08 -16.24
C LYS A 179 -15.28 -22.84 -15.25
N ILE A 180 -15.90 -21.67 -15.38
CA ILE A 180 -17.14 -21.34 -14.69
C ILE A 180 -18.29 -21.66 -15.65
N PRO A 181 -19.20 -22.60 -15.36
CA PRO A 181 -20.31 -22.91 -16.26
C PRO A 181 -21.37 -21.79 -16.24
N ASN A 182 -22.04 -21.55 -17.38
CA ASN A 182 -23.14 -20.58 -17.47
C ASN A 182 -24.27 -20.85 -16.45
N LYS A 183 -24.46 -22.11 -16.06
CA LYS A 183 -25.47 -22.49 -15.06
C LYS A 183 -25.18 -21.99 -13.64
N ILE A 184 -24.03 -21.36 -13.39
CA ILE A 184 -23.77 -20.67 -12.11
C ILE A 184 -24.89 -19.66 -11.79
N SER A 185 -25.54 -19.09 -12.81
CA SER A 185 -26.67 -18.16 -12.65
C SER A 185 -27.93 -18.78 -12.03
N GLU A 186 -28.05 -20.11 -12.00
CA GLU A 186 -29.15 -20.80 -11.31
C GLU A 186 -29.05 -20.66 -9.78
N LEU A 187 -27.88 -20.31 -9.23
CA LEU A 187 -27.70 -19.96 -7.81
C LEU A 187 -28.27 -18.56 -7.51
N THR A 188 -29.59 -18.43 -7.60
CA THR A 188 -30.27 -17.12 -7.58
C THR A 188 -30.15 -16.35 -6.26
N GLN A 189 -29.85 -17.01 -5.14
CA GLN A 189 -29.64 -16.39 -3.83
C GLN A 189 -28.16 -16.12 -3.51
N LEU A 190 -27.25 -16.41 -4.45
CA LEU A 190 -25.82 -16.26 -4.20
C LEU A 190 -25.44 -14.78 -4.00
N GLU A 191 -24.88 -14.49 -2.84
CA GLU A 191 -24.39 -13.19 -2.41
C GLU A 191 -22.87 -13.10 -2.52
N GLU A 192 -22.16 -14.20 -2.24
CA GLU A 192 -20.70 -14.25 -2.20
C GLU A 192 -20.18 -15.45 -2.99
N LEU A 193 -19.27 -15.19 -3.94
CA LEU A 193 -18.64 -16.22 -4.77
C LEU A 193 -17.12 -16.04 -4.77
N TYR A 194 -16.40 -16.99 -4.16
CA TYR A 194 -14.94 -16.97 -4.12
C TYR A 194 -14.35 -18.04 -5.03
N LEU A 195 -13.53 -17.63 -5.99
CA LEU A 195 -12.96 -18.46 -7.05
C LEU A 195 -11.46 -18.21 -7.24
N SER A 196 -10.79 -17.52 -6.32
CA SER A 196 -9.38 -17.18 -6.46
C SER A 196 -8.46 -18.40 -6.46
N SER A 197 -7.30 -18.29 -7.11
CA SER A 197 -6.31 -19.38 -7.15
C SER A 197 -6.87 -20.65 -7.78
N ASN A 198 -7.38 -20.51 -9.01
CA ASN A 198 -7.87 -21.58 -9.87
C ASN A 198 -7.26 -21.41 -11.28
N GLU A 199 -7.69 -22.23 -12.23
CA GLU A 199 -7.17 -22.27 -13.61
C GLU A 199 -8.10 -21.61 -14.64
N ILE A 200 -8.97 -20.69 -14.19
CA ILE A 200 -10.05 -20.13 -15.01
C ILE A 200 -9.49 -19.18 -16.08
N GLU A 201 -9.76 -19.47 -17.35
CA GLU A 201 -9.28 -18.67 -18.49
C GLU A 201 -10.28 -17.59 -18.94
N GLU A 202 -11.58 -17.86 -18.79
CA GLU A 202 -12.65 -17.00 -19.25
C GLU A 202 -13.82 -16.94 -18.26
N LEU A 203 -14.48 -15.78 -18.22
CA LEU A 203 -15.74 -15.63 -17.51
C LEU A 203 -16.89 -16.08 -18.41
N SER A 204 -17.83 -16.82 -17.82
CA SER A 204 -19.05 -17.22 -18.49
C SER A 204 -20.17 -16.20 -18.30
N ASN A 205 -21.15 -16.20 -19.20
CA ASN A 205 -22.25 -15.25 -19.17
C ASN A 205 -23.11 -15.39 -17.91
N GLY A 206 -23.17 -16.59 -17.33
CA GLY A 206 -23.93 -16.86 -16.12
C GLY A 206 -23.50 -16.01 -14.92
N ILE A 207 -22.22 -15.68 -14.80
CA ILE A 207 -21.73 -14.80 -13.73
C ILE A 207 -22.39 -13.42 -13.81
N PHE A 208 -22.70 -12.94 -15.02
CA PHE A 208 -23.34 -11.66 -15.24
C PHE A 208 -24.85 -11.67 -14.95
N GLU A 209 -25.43 -12.85 -14.67
CA GLU A 209 -26.85 -13.00 -14.38
C GLU A 209 -27.15 -13.13 -12.88
N LEU A 210 -26.11 -13.23 -12.03
CA LEU A 210 -26.22 -13.29 -10.58
C LEU A 210 -26.61 -11.93 -10.00
N LYS A 211 -27.92 -11.71 -9.82
CA LYS A 211 -28.50 -10.41 -9.41
C LYS A 211 -28.22 -10.01 -7.97
N ASN A 212 -28.08 -11.00 -7.08
CA ASN A 212 -27.86 -10.80 -5.65
C ASN A 212 -26.39 -10.81 -5.24
N LEU A 213 -25.48 -11.02 -6.20
CA LEU A 213 -24.05 -11.10 -5.94
C LEU A 213 -23.54 -9.74 -5.44
N LYS A 214 -22.94 -9.77 -4.26
CA LYS A 214 -22.30 -8.64 -3.56
C LYS A 214 -20.79 -8.74 -3.61
N GLU A 215 -20.26 -9.96 -3.64
CA GLU A 215 -18.82 -10.21 -3.61
C GLU A 215 -18.42 -11.29 -4.62
N LEU A 216 -17.35 -11.01 -5.36
CA LEU A 216 -16.78 -11.92 -6.36
C LEU A 216 -15.25 -11.88 -6.33
N ASP A 217 -14.62 -12.93 -5.81
CA ASP A 217 -13.16 -13.06 -5.83
C ASP A 217 -12.70 -13.93 -7.01
N LEU A 218 -12.16 -13.27 -8.04
CA LEU A 218 -11.51 -13.91 -9.19
C LEU A 218 -9.98 -13.79 -9.12
N GLY A 219 -9.45 -13.81 -7.88
CA GLY A 219 -8.03 -13.93 -7.57
C GLY A 219 -7.35 -15.13 -8.29
N ASN A 220 -6.07 -15.42 -8.08
CA ASN A 220 -5.11 -16.05 -9.01
C ASN A 220 -5.64 -17.02 -10.10
N ASN A 221 -6.27 -16.47 -11.14
CA ASN A 221 -6.74 -17.17 -12.33
C ASN A 221 -6.00 -16.72 -13.60
N LYS A 222 -6.29 -17.39 -14.72
CA LYS A 222 -5.75 -17.14 -16.07
C LYS A 222 -6.58 -16.15 -16.91
N ILE A 223 -7.53 -15.44 -16.30
CA ILE A 223 -8.44 -14.51 -16.99
C ILE A 223 -7.66 -13.37 -17.66
N ALA A 224 -7.74 -13.30 -18.99
CA ALA A 224 -7.02 -12.30 -19.78
C ALA A 224 -7.68 -10.91 -19.76
N LYS A 225 -9.02 -10.87 -19.73
CA LYS A 225 -9.82 -9.63 -19.75
C LYS A 225 -11.05 -9.79 -18.87
N LEU A 226 -11.34 -8.78 -18.05
CA LEU A 226 -12.60 -8.66 -17.33
C LEU A 226 -13.54 -7.73 -18.13
N PRO A 227 -14.85 -8.01 -18.17
CA PRO A 227 -15.84 -7.13 -18.78
C PRO A 227 -16.02 -5.86 -17.94
N LYS A 228 -16.58 -4.81 -18.57
CA LYS A 228 -16.84 -3.51 -17.91
C LYS A 228 -17.89 -3.58 -16.80
N LYS A 229 -18.71 -4.64 -16.78
CA LYS A 229 -19.75 -4.90 -15.79
C LYS A 229 -19.84 -6.40 -15.52
N ILE A 230 -20.02 -6.81 -14.27
CA ILE A 230 -20.29 -8.20 -13.89
C ILE A 230 -21.62 -8.24 -13.12
N GLY A 231 -22.73 -8.51 -13.81
CA GLY A 231 -24.07 -8.50 -13.18
C GLY A 231 -24.48 -7.13 -12.65
N ASN A 232 -24.82 -7.05 -11.35
CA ASN A 232 -25.01 -5.78 -10.64
C ASN A 232 -23.71 -5.21 -10.06
N LEU A 233 -22.62 -6.00 -10.05
CA LEU A 233 -21.30 -5.53 -9.63
C LEU A 233 -20.71 -4.65 -10.74
N THR A 234 -20.37 -3.42 -10.38
CA THR A 234 -19.33 -2.69 -11.09
C THR A 234 -18.00 -3.32 -10.68
N PRO A 235 -17.16 -3.79 -11.63
CA PRO A 235 -15.88 -4.42 -11.30
C PRO A 235 -15.10 -3.51 -10.36
N ASP A 236 -14.70 -4.05 -9.21
CA ASP A 236 -13.90 -3.35 -8.20
C ASP A 236 -12.68 -2.73 -8.86
N PHE A 237 -12.70 -1.42 -8.99
CA PHE A 237 -11.61 -0.68 -9.58
C PHE A 237 -10.49 -0.59 -8.55
N LYS A 238 -9.56 -1.54 -8.62
CA LYS A 238 -8.27 -1.49 -7.94
C LYS A 238 -7.65 -0.11 -8.15
N ILE A 239 -7.48 0.67 -7.08
CA ILE A 239 -6.53 1.76 -7.14
C ILE A 239 -5.17 1.09 -7.03
N SER A 240 -4.39 1.11 -8.10
CA SER A 240 -2.99 0.70 -8.03
C SER A 240 -2.12 1.95 -8.11
N ILE A 241 -1.39 2.21 -7.05
CA ILE A 241 -0.41 3.29 -7.01
C ILE A 241 0.96 2.65 -7.20
N LYS A 242 1.70 3.12 -8.20
CA LYS A 242 3.10 2.79 -8.39
C LYS A 242 3.91 4.03 -8.07
N ARG A 243 4.59 4.02 -6.94
CA ARG A 243 5.53 5.05 -6.54
C ARG A 243 6.93 4.64 -6.98
N PHE A 244 7.52 5.44 -7.84
CA PHE A 244 8.86 5.27 -8.36
C PHE A 244 9.79 6.26 -7.67
N PHE A 245 10.89 5.75 -7.16
CA PHE A 245 12.02 6.52 -6.68
C PHE A 245 13.16 6.36 -7.66
N TYR A 246 13.67 7.48 -8.15
CA TYR A 246 14.91 7.54 -8.92
C TYR A 246 15.90 8.50 -8.28
N PRO A 247 17.13 8.08 -7.98
CA PRO A 247 18.12 8.95 -7.35
C PRO A 247 18.63 9.97 -8.37
N ILE A 248 18.46 11.25 -8.05
CA ILE A 248 18.93 12.34 -8.88
C ILE A 248 19.69 13.31 -7.97
N GLY A 249 21.02 13.33 -8.10
CA GLY A 249 21.80 14.37 -7.43
C GLY A 249 22.08 14.13 -5.98
N HIS A 250 21.71 15.10 -5.11
CA HIS A 250 21.77 15.01 -3.65
C HIS A 250 20.45 14.55 -3.02
N GLY A 251 19.39 14.51 -3.83
CA GLY A 251 18.10 13.97 -3.47
C GLY A 251 17.61 12.93 -4.46
N ALA A 252 16.29 12.82 -4.54
CA ALA A 252 15.63 11.80 -5.33
C ALA A 252 14.41 12.33 -6.05
N PHE A 253 14.33 12.03 -7.33
CA PHE A 253 13.19 12.31 -8.16
C PHE A 253 12.10 11.28 -7.92
N TYR A 254 10.89 11.74 -7.61
CA TYR A 254 9.76 10.88 -7.30
C TYR A 254 8.65 11.02 -8.31
N ALA A 255 8.08 9.88 -8.67
CA ALA A 255 6.86 9.85 -9.46
C ALA A 255 5.87 8.86 -8.85
N GLU A 256 4.62 9.28 -8.64
CA GLU A 256 3.52 8.38 -8.31
C GLU A 256 2.58 8.27 -9.50
N LYS A 257 2.42 7.05 -10.03
CA LYS A 257 1.43 6.73 -11.06
C LYS A 257 0.24 6.04 -10.39
N HIS A 258 -0.88 6.74 -10.36
CA HIS A 258 -2.16 6.29 -9.85
C HIS A 258 -2.96 5.71 -11.00
N GLN A 259 -3.41 4.47 -10.87
CA GLN A 259 -4.35 3.85 -11.81
C GLN A 259 -5.66 3.65 -11.08
N TYR A 260 -6.70 4.34 -11.51
CA TYR A 260 -8.04 4.25 -10.91
C TYR A 260 -9.11 4.25 -12.00
N ARG A 261 -9.91 3.18 -12.07
CA ARG A 261 -10.90 2.98 -13.13
C ARG A 261 -10.27 3.07 -14.52
N ASN A 262 -10.71 4.04 -15.32
CA ASN A 262 -10.18 4.37 -16.65
C ASN A 262 -9.29 5.63 -16.62
N SER A 263 -8.99 6.14 -15.42
CA SER A 263 -8.19 7.34 -15.21
C SER A 263 -6.82 6.94 -14.69
N ASN A 264 -5.78 7.43 -15.35
CA ASN A 264 -4.43 7.37 -14.84
C ASN A 264 -4.03 8.78 -14.46
N PHE A 265 -3.47 8.94 -13.27
CA PHE A 265 -2.92 10.22 -12.84
C PHE A 265 -1.45 10.05 -12.48
N THR A 266 -0.62 10.96 -12.95
CA THR A 266 0.81 10.95 -12.69
C THR A 266 1.19 12.18 -11.91
N ILE A 267 1.78 11.95 -10.74
CA ILE A 267 2.28 12.98 -9.84
C ILE A 267 3.79 12.89 -9.82
N VAL A 268 4.43 14.04 -9.86
CA VAL A 268 5.87 14.14 -9.75
C VAL A 268 6.20 15.08 -8.61
N TYR A 269 7.06 14.63 -7.71
CA TYR A 269 7.69 15.47 -6.71
C TYR A 269 9.17 15.60 -7.10
N ASP A 270 9.58 16.82 -7.43
CA ASP A 270 10.93 17.06 -7.90
C ASP A 270 11.96 17.10 -6.75
N CYS A 271 13.18 16.65 -7.05
CA CYS A 271 14.33 16.83 -6.20
C CYS A 271 15.61 16.84 -7.06
N GLY A 272 16.57 17.66 -6.66
CA GLY A 272 17.57 18.24 -7.56
C GLY A 272 18.93 17.57 -7.58
N SER A 273 19.70 17.90 -8.62
CA SER A 273 21.07 17.41 -8.83
C SER A 273 22.06 18.45 -9.29
N ARG A 274 23.15 18.57 -8.52
CA ARG A 274 24.32 19.38 -8.89
C ARG A 274 25.08 18.79 -10.09
N SER A 275 24.78 17.55 -10.52
CA SER A 275 25.48 16.91 -11.64
C SER A 275 25.07 17.52 -12.99
N SER A 276 26.05 18.12 -13.66
CA SER A 276 25.95 18.57 -15.05
C SER A 276 26.02 17.43 -16.07
N LYS A 277 26.44 16.22 -15.67
CA LYS A 277 26.53 15.07 -16.58
C LYS A 277 25.14 14.54 -16.93
N ASP A 278 24.96 14.07 -18.16
CA ASP A 278 23.71 13.60 -18.79
C ASP A 278 23.06 12.37 -18.10
N THR A 279 23.33 12.09 -16.83
CA THR A 279 22.78 10.94 -16.10
C THR A 279 21.29 11.10 -15.77
N VAL A 280 20.74 12.32 -15.83
CA VAL A 280 19.35 12.61 -15.48
C VAL A 280 18.40 12.35 -16.64
N GLN A 281 18.81 12.67 -17.87
CA GLN A 281 17.95 12.49 -19.04
C GLN A 281 17.55 11.02 -19.24
N PRO A 282 18.46 10.03 -19.18
CA PRO A 282 18.09 8.62 -19.28
C PRO A 282 17.20 8.14 -18.12
N ILE A 283 17.31 8.74 -16.92
CA ILE A 283 16.40 8.46 -15.80
C ILE A 283 14.98 8.94 -16.13
N ILE A 284 14.84 10.18 -16.63
CA ILE A 284 13.55 10.73 -17.05
C ILE A 284 12.98 9.93 -18.24
N GLU A 285 13.80 9.55 -19.21
CA GLU A 285 13.39 8.73 -20.36
C GLU A 285 12.95 7.32 -19.94
N LYS A 286 13.56 6.75 -18.88
CA LYS A 286 13.15 5.48 -18.29
C LYS A 286 11.87 5.60 -17.46
N ALA A 287 11.67 6.74 -16.79
CA ALA A 287 10.51 6.99 -15.95
C ALA A 287 9.25 7.38 -16.73
N PHE A 288 9.41 8.10 -17.85
CA PHE A 288 8.31 8.64 -18.65
C PHE A 288 8.44 8.39 -20.14
N GLU A 289 7.32 7.99 -20.73
CA GLU A 289 7.15 7.94 -22.17
C GLU A 289 7.18 9.36 -22.77
N GLN A 290 7.49 9.46 -24.07
CA GLN A 290 7.44 10.74 -24.76
C GLN A 290 6.01 11.28 -24.75
N ASP A 291 5.86 12.54 -24.35
CA ASP A 291 4.60 13.26 -24.21
C ASP A 291 3.64 12.65 -23.17
N GLU A 292 4.14 11.80 -22.26
CA GLU A 292 3.37 11.33 -21.11
C GLU A 292 2.84 12.52 -20.30
N VAL A 293 1.61 12.42 -19.82
CA VAL A 293 0.96 13.48 -19.05
C VAL A 293 1.39 13.37 -17.59
N ILE A 294 1.88 14.49 -17.04
CA ILE A 294 2.02 14.72 -15.60
C ILE A 294 0.85 15.59 -15.19
N ASP A 295 -0.01 15.07 -14.31
CA ASP A 295 -1.14 15.82 -13.78
C ASP A 295 -0.64 16.90 -12.84
N ILE A 296 0.18 16.54 -11.84
CA ILE A 296 0.75 17.50 -10.91
C ILE A 296 2.27 17.33 -10.83
N LEU A 297 2.99 18.42 -11.09
CA LEU A 297 4.39 18.59 -10.72
C LEU A 297 4.49 19.45 -9.46
N PHE A 298 4.95 18.86 -8.37
CA PHE A 298 5.34 19.57 -7.15
C PHE A 298 6.80 20.01 -7.25
N ILE A 299 7.05 21.31 -7.12
CA ILE A 299 8.39 21.89 -7.02
C ILE A 299 8.72 22.07 -5.55
N SER A 300 9.72 21.36 -5.05
CA SER A 300 10.14 21.39 -3.64
C SER A 300 10.74 22.74 -3.23
N HIS A 301 11.61 23.32 -4.08
CA HIS A 301 12.23 24.64 -3.90
C HIS A 301 12.92 25.12 -5.20
N PHE A 302 13.34 26.39 -5.23
CA PHE A 302 13.90 27.05 -6.40
C PHE A 302 15.44 27.07 -6.45
N ASP A 303 16.07 26.04 -5.89
CA ASP A 303 17.51 25.96 -5.96
C ASP A 303 18.06 25.61 -7.34
N ALA A 304 19.28 26.10 -7.63
CA ALA A 304 19.92 25.91 -8.93
C ALA A 304 19.96 24.46 -9.41
N ASP A 305 20.23 23.50 -8.52
CA ASP A 305 20.29 22.09 -8.88
C ASP A 305 18.92 21.42 -9.03
N HIS A 306 17.88 22.01 -8.47
CA HIS A 306 16.50 21.56 -8.58
C HIS A 306 15.91 22.01 -9.92
N VAL A 307 15.95 23.32 -10.17
CA VAL A 307 15.28 23.91 -11.33
C VAL A 307 15.95 23.56 -12.66
N ASN A 308 17.28 23.41 -12.69
CA ASN A 308 18.02 23.16 -13.93
C ASN A 308 17.57 21.89 -14.67
N LYS A 309 16.89 20.96 -14.01
CA LYS A 309 16.42 19.69 -14.60
C LYS A 309 14.93 19.69 -14.94
N ILE A 310 14.14 20.63 -14.44
CA ILE A 310 12.70 20.77 -14.76
C ILE A 310 12.50 20.93 -16.28
N LYS A 311 13.41 21.63 -16.97
CA LYS A 311 13.35 21.79 -18.42
C LYS A 311 13.43 20.44 -19.18
N LEU A 312 14.21 19.48 -18.69
CA LEU A 312 14.29 18.15 -19.31
C LEU A 312 12.97 17.39 -19.15
N LEU A 313 12.38 17.43 -17.95
CA LEU A 313 11.08 16.83 -17.67
C LEU A 313 9.99 17.45 -18.55
N LYS A 314 9.93 18.79 -18.60
CA LYS A 314 9.01 19.56 -19.42
C LYS A 314 9.15 19.24 -20.92
N ASN A 315 10.37 19.03 -21.41
CA ASN A 315 10.58 18.69 -22.82
C ASN A 315 10.17 17.24 -23.16
N ARG A 316 10.13 16.36 -22.15
CA ARG A 316 9.75 14.95 -22.32
C ARG A 316 8.26 14.71 -22.11
N THR A 317 7.58 15.54 -21.31
CA THR A 317 6.23 15.28 -20.78
C THR A 317 5.30 16.47 -20.97
N LYS A 318 4.00 16.26 -20.83
CA LYS A 318 2.97 17.32 -20.80
C LYS A 318 2.53 17.56 -19.36
N ILE A 319 2.87 18.72 -18.81
CA ILE A 319 2.56 19.07 -17.42
C ILE A 319 1.25 19.88 -17.38
N LYS A 320 0.21 19.33 -16.74
CA LYS A 320 -1.09 20.01 -16.58
C LYS A 320 -1.06 21.06 -15.49
N GLN A 321 -0.56 20.70 -14.30
CA GLN A 321 -0.50 21.59 -13.15
C GLN A 321 0.89 21.58 -12.52
N VAL A 322 1.31 22.74 -12.01
CA VAL A 322 2.52 22.88 -11.20
C VAL A 322 2.14 23.50 -9.87
N VAL A 323 2.47 22.81 -8.79
CA VAL A 323 2.34 23.29 -7.41
C VAL A 323 3.72 23.67 -6.91
N MET A 324 3.91 24.93 -6.54
CA MET A 324 5.21 25.46 -6.15
C MET A 324 5.11 26.39 -4.92
N PRO A 325 6.18 26.58 -4.14
CA PRO A 325 6.22 27.57 -3.08
C PRO A 325 5.91 28.98 -3.62
N LEU A 326 5.06 29.72 -2.92
CA LEU A 326 4.91 31.15 -3.16
C LEU A 326 6.20 31.84 -2.71
N LEU A 327 6.84 32.57 -3.62
CA LEU A 327 7.93 33.47 -3.28
C LEU A 327 7.41 34.91 -3.26
N GLN A 328 7.81 35.66 -2.23
CA GLN A 328 7.60 37.10 -2.19
C GLN A 328 8.46 37.80 -3.25
N GLU A 329 8.04 38.98 -3.70
CA GLU A 329 8.72 39.71 -4.77
C GLU A 329 10.21 39.96 -4.50
N LYS A 330 10.56 40.34 -3.26
CA LYS A 330 11.97 40.56 -2.85
C LYS A 330 12.82 39.29 -2.95
N GLU A 331 12.21 38.13 -2.75
CA GLU A 331 12.89 36.84 -2.85
C GLU A 331 13.11 36.45 -4.30
N ILE A 332 12.11 36.69 -5.15
CA ILE A 332 12.22 36.50 -6.59
C ILE A 332 13.38 37.34 -7.13
N VAL A 333 13.43 38.63 -6.79
CA VAL A 333 14.50 39.55 -7.20
C VAL A 333 15.86 39.09 -6.68
N PHE A 334 15.94 38.69 -5.40
CA PHE A 334 17.17 38.18 -4.80
C PHE A 334 17.70 36.94 -5.53
N LEU A 335 16.84 35.95 -5.77
CA LEU A 335 17.21 34.72 -6.48
C LEU A 335 17.60 35.01 -7.94
N ILE A 336 16.88 35.90 -8.62
CA ILE A 336 17.22 36.34 -9.99
C ILE A 336 18.63 36.90 -10.05
N ASN A 337 18.95 37.84 -9.17
CA ASN A 337 20.25 38.47 -9.14
C ASN A 337 21.35 37.44 -8.82
N LEU A 338 21.14 36.61 -7.80
CA LEU A 338 22.11 35.61 -7.38
C LEU A 338 22.37 34.57 -8.48
N TYR A 339 21.32 34.02 -9.11
CA TYR A 339 21.47 33.02 -10.17
C TYR A 339 22.02 33.57 -11.48
N ARG A 340 21.78 34.85 -11.77
CA ARG A 340 22.45 35.53 -12.89
C ARG A 340 23.96 35.49 -12.72
N VAL A 341 24.47 35.71 -11.49
CA VAL A 341 25.92 35.63 -11.22
C VAL A 341 26.44 34.20 -11.31
N LEU A 342 25.64 33.23 -10.84
CA LEU A 342 26.01 31.80 -10.84
C LEU A 342 25.92 31.15 -12.24
N ASN A 343 25.51 31.88 -13.28
CA ASN A 343 25.20 31.37 -14.62
C ASN A 343 24.16 30.24 -14.61
N VAL A 344 23.14 30.37 -13.75
CA VAL A 344 22.07 29.40 -13.59
C VAL A 344 20.82 29.91 -14.30
N ASN A 345 20.33 29.17 -15.30
CA ASN A 345 19.22 29.62 -16.14
C ASN A 345 17.85 29.25 -15.55
N ILE A 346 17.43 29.98 -14.52
CA ILE A 346 16.12 29.79 -13.88
C ILE A 346 15.23 31.02 -13.92
N LEU A 347 15.72 32.10 -14.54
CA LEU A 347 15.02 33.39 -14.65
C LEU A 347 13.64 33.24 -15.29
N GLY A 348 13.53 32.38 -16.31
CA GLY A 348 12.25 32.11 -16.96
C GLY A 348 11.23 31.52 -16.00
N LEU A 349 11.64 30.54 -15.18
CA LEU A 349 10.76 29.91 -14.20
C LEU A 349 10.35 30.90 -13.10
N LEU A 350 11.29 31.67 -12.57
CA LEU A 350 11.01 32.59 -11.46
C LEU A 350 10.16 33.78 -11.88
N LYS A 351 10.44 34.39 -13.04
CA LYS A 351 9.71 35.59 -13.50
C LYS A 351 8.35 35.26 -14.07
N ASN A 352 8.27 34.22 -14.90
CA ASN A 352 7.08 33.90 -15.68
C ASN A 352 6.89 32.37 -15.74
N PRO A 353 6.56 31.70 -14.63
CA PRO A 353 6.37 30.25 -14.61
C PRO A 353 5.33 29.78 -15.63
N GLU A 354 4.30 30.59 -15.91
CA GLU A 354 3.27 30.33 -16.91
C GLU A 354 3.87 30.24 -18.32
N GLN A 355 4.78 31.15 -18.67
CA GLN A 355 5.49 31.09 -19.95
C GLN A 355 6.52 29.96 -19.96
N PHE A 356 7.17 29.72 -18.82
CA PHE A 356 8.18 28.67 -18.69
C PHE A 356 7.59 27.29 -18.91
N PHE A 357 6.41 26.97 -18.37
CA PHE A 357 5.75 25.68 -18.58
C PHE A 357 4.86 25.65 -19.82
N GLY A 358 4.28 26.78 -20.21
CA GLY A 358 3.34 26.90 -21.30
C GLY A 358 1.98 27.40 -20.80
N LYS A 359 1.28 28.18 -21.64
CA LYS A 359 0.04 28.88 -21.25
C LYS A 359 -1.08 27.96 -20.76
N GLU A 360 -1.07 26.70 -21.17
CA GLU A 360 -2.07 25.69 -20.78
C GLU A 360 -1.77 25.07 -19.40
N THR A 361 -0.54 25.22 -18.88
CA THR A 361 -0.16 24.67 -17.58
C THR A 361 -0.67 25.57 -16.45
N LYS A 362 -1.48 25.01 -15.54
CA LYS A 362 -1.96 25.74 -14.36
C LYS A 362 -0.84 25.88 -13.32
N ILE A 363 -0.58 27.11 -12.89
CA ILE A 363 0.36 27.39 -11.80
C ILE A 363 -0.43 27.62 -10.51
N ILE A 364 -0.05 26.89 -9.45
CA ILE A 364 -0.65 26.96 -8.12
C ILE A 364 0.48 27.26 -7.13
N ARG A 365 0.31 28.29 -6.31
CA ARG A 365 1.33 28.77 -5.38
C ARG A 365 0.92 28.47 -3.94
N ILE A 366 1.81 27.85 -3.18
CA ILE A 366 1.55 27.50 -1.77
C ILE A 366 2.15 28.58 -0.88
N LYS A 367 1.33 29.30 -0.12
CA LYS A 367 1.80 30.32 0.83
C LYS A 367 2.65 29.68 1.92
N PRO A 368 3.68 30.37 2.44
CA PRO A 368 4.43 29.89 3.58
C PRO A 368 3.53 29.66 4.80
N SER A 369 3.88 28.66 5.62
CA SER A 369 3.22 28.42 6.90
C SER A 369 3.60 29.49 7.91
N ASN A 370 2.64 29.93 8.73
CA ASN A 370 2.90 30.77 9.91
C ASN A 370 3.50 29.97 11.09
N ASN A 371 3.80 28.68 10.90
CA ASN A 371 4.26 27.74 11.94
C ASN A 371 3.28 27.50 13.10
N GLU A 372 2.05 28.00 13.01
CA GLU A 372 0.96 27.67 13.91
C GLU A 372 0.37 26.30 13.54
N GLU A 373 0.03 25.48 14.54
CA GLU A 373 -0.66 24.20 14.34
C GLU A 373 -1.96 24.42 13.58
N ARG A 374 -2.07 23.88 12.37
CA ARG A 374 -3.34 23.83 11.65
C ARG A 374 -3.94 22.43 11.79
N PRO A 375 -4.97 22.23 12.62
CA PRO A 375 -5.62 20.92 12.75
C PRO A 375 -6.27 20.54 11.41
N ILE A 376 -5.78 19.45 10.81
CA ILE A 376 -6.23 18.93 9.50
C ILE A 376 -7.70 18.43 9.52
N GLU A 377 -8.28 18.20 10.71
CA GLU A 377 -9.59 17.54 10.93
C GLU A 377 -10.78 18.07 10.15
N ASN A 378 -10.79 19.36 9.80
CA ASN A 378 -11.95 20.02 9.18
C ASN A 378 -11.63 20.61 7.82
N MET A 379 -10.48 20.29 7.23
CA MET A 379 -10.08 20.83 5.94
C MET A 379 -10.65 19.95 4.83
N GLU A 380 -11.65 20.47 4.11
CA GLU A 380 -12.12 19.85 2.89
C GLU A 380 -11.00 19.84 1.85
N ALA A 381 -10.65 18.64 1.38
CA ALA A 381 -9.69 18.48 0.31
C ALA A 381 -10.18 19.17 -0.96
N ILE A 382 -9.37 20.09 -1.49
CA ILE A 382 -9.70 20.85 -2.69
C ILE A 382 -9.42 19.97 -3.90
N ASN A 383 -10.42 19.79 -4.77
CA ASN A 383 -10.17 19.17 -6.07
C ASN A 383 -9.34 20.14 -6.92
N ILE A 384 -8.11 19.76 -7.25
CA ILE A 384 -7.15 20.60 -7.95
C ILE A 384 -7.61 21.01 -9.35
N GLU A 385 -8.47 20.23 -9.99
CA GLU A 385 -9.02 20.58 -11.30
C GLU A 385 -9.90 21.85 -11.23
N ASN A 386 -10.54 22.08 -10.09
CA ASN A 386 -11.42 23.23 -9.83
C ASN A 386 -10.64 24.50 -9.46
N ILE A 387 -9.33 24.39 -9.25
CA ILE A 387 -8.49 25.52 -8.89
C ILE A 387 -8.24 26.38 -10.14
N SER A 388 -8.47 27.68 -10.01
CA SER A 388 -8.24 28.64 -11.08
C SER A 388 -6.74 28.85 -11.30
N HIS A 389 -6.37 29.21 -12.53
CA HIS A 389 -4.98 29.50 -12.87
C HIS A 389 -4.44 30.64 -11.98
N ASN A 390 -3.21 30.49 -11.48
CA ASN A 390 -2.54 31.43 -10.56
C ASN A 390 -3.20 31.57 -9.18
N SER A 391 -3.89 30.54 -8.71
CA SER A 391 -4.38 30.50 -7.33
C SER A 391 -3.24 30.41 -6.32
N GLU A 392 -3.42 31.12 -5.21
CA GLU A 392 -2.64 30.94 -3.99
C GLU A 392 -3.43 30.09 -3.00
N ILE A 393 -2.79 29.08 -2.43
CA ILE A 393 -3.37 28.18 -1.44
C ILE A 393 -2.52 28.25 -0.18
N ASP A 394 -3.15 28.24 0.97
CA ASP A 394 -2.42 28.19 2.22
C ASP A 394 -1.67 26.85 2.41
N SER A 395 -0.52 26.89 3.09
CA SER A 395 0.23 25.69 3.49
C SER A 395 -0.64 24.70 4.27
N GLY A 396 -0.49 23.40 3.98
CA GLY A 396 -1.18 22.34 4.71
C GLY A 396 -2.61 22.03 4.24
N ILE A 397 -3.12 22.73 3.22
CA ILE A 397 -4.44 22.43 2.64
C ILE A 397 -4.36 21.16 1.78
N PRO A 398 -5.21 20.14 2.02
CA PRO A 398 -5.21 18.93 1.21
C PRO A 398 -5.69 19.18 -0.23
N LEU A 399 -4.96 18.63 -1.19
CA LEU A 399 -5.29 18.64 -2.61
C LEU A 399 -5.65 17.22 -3.07
N LYS A 400 -6.69 17.08 -3.88
CA LYS A 400 -7.07 15.80 -4.50
C LYS A 400 -7.33 15.96 -6.00
N LEU A 401 -7.23 14.87 -6.75
CA LEU A 401 -7.50 14.84 -8.20
C LEU A 401 -8.90 14.33 -8.54
N SER A 402 -9.55 13.66 -7.59
CA SER A 402 -10.90 13.13 -7.77
C SER A 402 -11.62 13.13 -6.43
N ASN A 403 -12.93 13.37 -6.47
CA ASN A 403 -13.79 13.22 -5.30
C ASN A 403 -13.99 11.75 -4.91
N ASP A 404 -13.73 10.82 -5.83
CA ASP A 404 -13.93 9.38 -5.64
C ASP A 404 -12.71 8.69 -5.00
N LEU A 405 -11.61 9.43 -4.80
CA LEU A 405 -10.36 8.97 -4.23
C LEU A 405 -10.16 9.64 -2.87
N ASP A 406 -10.03 8.84 -1.80
CA ASP A 406 -9.65 9.33 -0.45
C ASP A 406 -8.14 9.61 -0.33
N TRP A 407 -7.44 9.68 -1.47
CA TRP A 407 -6.02 9.96 -1.56
C TRP A 407 -5.79 11.45 -1.80
N VAL A 408 -4.93 12.05 -0.99
CA VAL A 408 -4.61 13.47 -1.02
C VAL A 408 -3.12 13.73 -1.07
N PHE A 409 -2.81 14.94 -1.50
CA PHE A 409 -1.49 15.54 -1.53
C PHE A 409 -1.54 16.80 -0.66
N ILE A 410 -0.76 16.84 0.41
CA ILE A 410 -0.74 17.98 1.34
C ILE A 410 0.62 18.65 1.23
N PRO A 411 0.75 19.73 0.43
CA PRO A 411 1.96 20.51 0.37
C PRO A 411 2.08 21.39 1.62
N TYR A 412 3.21 21.29 2.31
CA TYR A 412 3.56 22.13 3.44
C TYR A 412 4.80 22.97 3.11
N ASN A 413 4.55 24.19 2.66
CA ASN A 413 5.57 25.20 2.44
C ASN A 413 5.97 25.83 3.79
N HIS A 414 7.26 25.80 4.11
CA HIS A 414 7.82 26.38 5.32
C HIS A 414 9.01 27.28 5.01
N GLU A 415 9.18 28.31 5.84
CA GLU A 415 10.29 29.25 5.74
C GLU A 415 11.52 28.75 6.52
N TYR A 416 12.66 28.64 5.85
CA TYR A 416 13.95 28.34 6.46
C TYR A 416 14.77 29.64 6.63
N THR A 417 14.35 30.46 7.60
CA THR A 417 14.89 31.83 7.76
C THR A 417 16.39 31.88 8.11
N ASP A 418 16.95 30.84 8.74
CA ASP A 418 18.35 30.81 9.16
C ASP A 418 19.31 30.73 7.96
N ARG A 419 19.03 29.89 6.94
CA ARG A 419 19.87 29.75 5.73
C ARG A 419 19.96 31.06 4.97
N GLN A 420 18.84 31.76 4.82
CA GLN A 420 18.84 33.03 4.13
C GLN A 420 19.60 34.10 4.92
N LYS A 421 19.43 34.14 6.25
CA LYS A 421 20.19 35.05 7.12
C LYS A 421 21.68 34.78 7.03
N GLU A 422 22.12 33.52 7.15
CA GLU A 422 23.52 33.13 7.03
C GLU A 422 24.11 33.57 5.70
N LEU A 423 23.45 33.27 4.59
CA LEU A 423 23.89 33.71 3.26
C LEU A 423 24.00 35.23 3.17
N VAL A 424 22.97 35.94 3.63
CA VAL A 424 22.93 37.41 3.57
C VAL A 424 24.07 38.00 4.39
N GLU A 425 24.34 37.50 5.59
CA GLU A 425 25.45 37.95 6.43
C GLU A 425 26.80 37.62 5.78
N LEU A 426 27.00 36.41 5.26
CA LEU A 426 28.22 36.05 4.53
C LEU A 426 28.46 36.93 3.29
N LEU A 427 27.39 37.29 2.57
CA LEU A 427 27.48 38.22 1.44
C LEU A 427 27.88 39.63 1.91
N LYS A 428 27.30 40.14 3.00
CA LYS A 428 27.69 41.45 3.59
C LYS A 428 29.13 41.46 4.06
N GLU A 429 29.58 40.39 4.71
CA GLU A 429 30.93 40.32 5.29
C GLU A 429 32.03 40.17 4.22
N ARG A 430 31.74 39.45 3.14
CA ARG A 430 32.78 38.97 2.21
C ARG A 430 32.70 39.62 0.83
N THR A 431 31.67 40.41 0.55
CA THR A 431 31.48 41.11 -0.74
C THR A 431 31.10 42.57 -0.54
N ASP A 432 31.38 43.41 -1.53
CA ASP A 432 31.01 44.83 -1.51
C ASP A 432 29.61 45.06 -2.14
N LEU A 433 28.72 44.06 -2.07
CA LEU A 433 27.39 44.12 -2.64
C LEU A 433 26.42 44.85 -1.73
N ASP A 434 25.57 45.67 -2.33
CA ASP A 434 24.41 46.29 -1.70
C ASP A 434 23.29 45.25 -1.63
N ILE A 435 23.08 44.68 -0.44
CA ILE A 435 22.08 43.63 -0.20
C ILE A 435 20.65 44.13 -0.42
N ASP A 436 20.37 45.39 -0.10
CA ASP A 436 19.04 45.94 -0.28
C ASP A 436 18.72 46.06 -1.76
N LYS A 437 19.66 46.56 -2.57
CA LYS A 437 19.52 46.53 -4.03
C LYS A 437 19.49 45.11 -4.59
N LEU A 438 20.26 44.18 -4.02
CA LEU A 438 20.22 42.77 -4.43
C LEU A 438 18.81 42.15 -4.28
N LYS A 439 18.00 42.64 -3.31
CA LYS A 439 16.63 42.21 -3.06
C LYS A 439 15.55 43.08 -3.73
N THR A 440 15.87 44.28 -4.22
CA THR A 440 14.85 45.25 -4.69
C THR A 440 15.04 45.69 -6.15
N ASP A 441 16.26 45.60 -6.69
CA ASP A 441 16.57 45.96 -8.06
C ASP A 441 16.91 44.71 -8.88
N VAL A 442 16.02 44.34 -9.80
CA VAL A 442 16.13 43.14 -10.64
C VAL A 442 17.35 43.13 -11.57
N ASP A 443 17.92 44.29 -11.87
CA ASP A 443 19.05 44.46 -12.78
C ASP A 443 20.33 44.94 -12.06
N TYR A 444 20.30 45.03 -10.73
CA TYR A 444 21.45 45.42 -9.89
C TYR A 444 22.73 44.67 -10.27
N THR A 445 22.63 43.34 -10.35
CA THR A 445 23.79 42.52 -10.72
C THR A 445 24.23 42.74 -12.16
N LEU A 446 23.37 43.13 -13.11
CA LEU A 446 23.81 43.52 -14.46
C LEU A 446 24.60 44.83 -14.41
N ALA A 447 24.12 45.85 -13.70
CA ALA A 447 24.83 47.12 -13.58
C ALA A 447 26.21 46.95 -12.92
N VAL A 448 26.30 46.17 -11.85
CA VAL A 448 27.55 45.96 -11.09
C VAL A 448 28.55 45.04 -11.78
N ILE A 449 28.08 44.08 -12.61
CA ILE A 449 28.93 43.05 -13.25
C ILE A 449 29.42 43.49 -14.62
N PHE A 450 28.76 44.43 -15.30
CA PHE A 450 29.09 44.77 -16.69
C PHE A 450 29.89 46.07 -16.89
N GLU A 451 30.32 46.75 -15.81
CA GLU A 451 31.18 47.95 -15.89
C GLU A 451 32.71 47.68 -15.83
N ASP A 452 33.19 46.59 -15.21
CA ASP A 452 34.63 46.20 -15.15
C ASP A 452 34.85 44.68 -15.07
N TYR A 453 35.26 44.08 -16.21
CA TYR A 453 35.43 42.63 -16.38
C TYR A 453 36.30 41.92 -15.32
N LYS A 454 37.35 42.56 -14.80
CA LYS A 454 38.24 41.92 -13.79
C LYS A 454 37.60 41.89 -12.41
N LYS A 455 36.90 42.96 -12.03
CA LYS A 455 36.10 42.98 -10.79
C LYS A 455 34.95 41.98 -10.85
N THR A 456 34.35 41.82 -12.02
CA THR A 456 33.25 40.88 -12.29
C THR A 456 33.59 39.43 -11.95
N VAL A 457 34.73 38.93 -12.42
CA VAL A 457 35.15 37.53 -12.17
C VAL A 457 35.41 37.30 -10.69
N LYS A 458 35.98 38.29 -9.98
CA LYS A 458 36.29 38.19 -8.55
C LYS A 458 35.03 38.15 -7.69
N ILE A 459 34.07 39.05 -7.94
CA ILE A 459 32.78 39.07 -7.23
C ILE A 459 32.01 37.78 -7.49
N LYS A 460 31.96 37.33 -8.76
CA LYS A 460 31.32 36.07 -9.13
C LYS A 460 31.89 34.85 -8.41
N ASN A 461 33.22 34.75 -8.32
CA ASN A 461 33.87 33.64 -7.60
C ASN A 461 33.60 33.71 -6.09
N LYS A 462 33.59 34.90 -5.49
CA LYS A 462 33.22 35.07 -4.08
C LYS A 462 31.79 34.60 -3.80
N ILE A 463 30.82 35.08 -4.58
CA ILE A 463 29.42 34.67 -4.46
C ILE A 463 29.28 33.16 -4.64
N LYS A 464 29.95 32.58 -5.64
CA LYS A 464 29.92 31.13 -5.89
C LYS A 464 30.50 30.33 -4.72
N ASN A 465 31.58 30.80 -4.10
CA ASN A 465 32.18 30.14 -2.94
C ASN A 465 31.23 30.21 -1.74
N ILE A 466 30.72 31.40 -1.43
CA ILE A 466 29.74 31.60 -0.34
C ILE A 466 28.50 30.71 -0.56
N TYR A 467 27.95 30.70 -1.76
CA TYR A 467 26.80 29.85 -2.11
C TYR A 467 27.08 28.35 -1.88
N ASN A 468 28.31 27.89 -2.14
CA ASN A 468 28.67 26.49 -1.95
C ASN A 468 28.96 26.13 -0.48
N GLU A 469 29.24 27.13 0.38
CA GLU A 469 29.51 26.96 1.80
C GLU A 469 28.22 26.85 2.63
N VAL A 470 27.13 27.51 2.23
CA VAL A 470 25.84 27.47 2.94
C VAL A 470 25.16 26.09 2.78
N ASP A 471 24.89 25.45 3.90
CA ASP A 471 24.22 24.14 3.97
C ASP A 471 22.74 24.28 3.52
N GLY A 472 22.19 23.30 2.79
CA GLY A 472 20.79 23.33 2.35
C GLY A 472 20.36 24.49 1.44
N LYS A 473 21.29 25.34 0.94
CA LYS A 473 21.09 26.38 -0.07
C LYS A 473 20.09 27.51 0.30
N ILE A 474 19.83 28.41 -0.66
CA ILE A 474 19.48 29.82 -0.43
C ILE A 474 17.98 30.13 -0.48
N ASN A 475 17.16 29.16 -0.88
CA ASN A 475 15.73 29.40 -0.99
C ASN A 475 15.13 29.54 0.41
N GLN A 476 14.39 30.63 0.65
CA GLN A 476 13.66 30.82 1.89
C GLN A 476 12.61 29.74 2.08
N ASN A 477 12.04 29.22 0.99
CA ASN A 477 10.86 28.36 1.05
C ASN A 477 11.19 26.94 0.60
N SER A 478 10.90 25.97 1.46
CA SER A 478 11.01 24.54 1.14
C SER A 478 9.67 23.87 1.38
N MET A 479 9.32 22.92 0.52
CA MET A 479 8.03 22.25 0.58
C MET A 479 8.19 20.77 0.94
N LEU A 480 7.58 20.40 2.06
CA LEU A 480 7.27 19.01 2.38
C LEU A 480 6.00 18.60 1.62
N LEU A 481 5.89 17.34 1.25
CA LEU A 481 4.67 16.81 0.64
C LEU A 481 4.27 15.50 1.31
N TYR A 482 3.10 15.50 1.93
CA TYR A 482 2.41 14.26 2.26
C TYR A 482 1.64 13.76 1.04
N SER A 483 1.76 12.48 0.71
CA SER A 483 0.95 11.77 -0.28
C SER A 483 0.34 10.54 0.36
N GLY A 484 -0.97 10.49 0.52
CA GLY A 484 -1.58 9.41 1.27
C GLY A 484 -3.08 9.52 1.49
N VAL A 485 -3.60 8.65 2.34
CA VAL A 485 -5.02 8.63 2.70
C VAL A 485 -5.36 9.66 3.78
N LEU A 486 -6.53 10.29 3.74
CA LEU A 486 -6.98 11.16 4.84
C LEU A 486 -7.50 10.36 6.05
N ASN A 487 -8.19 9.24 5.82
CA ASN A 487 -8.88 8.48 6.86
C ASN A 487 -8.25 7.08 7.07
N PHE A 488 -7.36 6.97 8.06
CA PHE A 488 -6.77 5.71 8.55
C PHE A 488 -7.43 5.38 9.91
N PRO A 489 -7.93 4.15 10.21
CA PRO A 489 -7.50 2.83 9.72
C PRO A 489 -8.55 2.03 8.91
N ASN A 490 -9.61 2.67 8.39
CA ASN A 490 -10.70 2.01 7.63
C ASN A 490 -10.25 1.30 6.33
N THR A 491 -8.95 1.32 6.03
CA THR A 491 -8.31 0.67 4.89
C THR A 491 -7.70 -0.68 5.31
N HIS A 492 -8.56 -1.67 5.62
CA HIS A 492 -8.13 -3.04 5.97
C HIS A 492 -7.50 -3.84 4.81
N LEU A 493 -7.31 -3.22 3.64
CA LEU A 493 -7.16 -3.92 2.36
C LEU A 493 -6.09 -3.27 1.47
N ILE A 494 -4.94 -2.98 2.07
CA ILE A 494 -3.82 -2.40 1.33
C ILE A 494 -2.69 -3.40 1.19
N LYS A 495 -2.42 -3.83 -0.05
CA LYS A 495 -1.26 -4.68 -0.35
C LYS A 495 -0.11 -3.80 -0.81
N ARG A 496 0.98 -3.81 -0.05
CA ARG A 496 2.28 -3.28 -0.47
C ARG A 496 3.13 -4.38 -1.10
N SER A 497 3.78 -4.07 -2.21
CA SER A 497 4.80 -4.91 -2.82
C SER A 497 5.91 -4.02 -3.35
N TYR A 498 7.12 -4.55 -3.39
CA TYR A 498 8.31 -3.76 -3.68
C TYR A 498 9.07 -4.41 -4.84
N LEU A 499 9.64 -3.57 -5.69
CA LEU A 499 10.64 -3.97 -6.67
C LEU A 499 11.87 -3.10 -6.44
N VAL A 500 12.99 -3.76 -6.22
CA VAL A 500 14.29 -3.12 -6.10
C VAL A 500 15.20 -3.77 -7.11
N ASP A 501 15.77 -2.97 -7.99
CA ASP A 501 16.66 -3.43 -9.04
C ASP A 501 18.10 -3.17 -8.56
N PHE A 502 18.79 -4.23 -8.13
CA PHE A 502 20.18 -4.25 -7.70
C PHE A 502 20.83 -5.59 -8.04
N GLU A 503 22.09 -5.54 -8.49
CA GLU A 503 22.94 -6.74 -8.62
C GLU A 503 23.46 -7.25 -7.26
N ASP A 504 23.40 -6.46 -6.17
CA ASP A 504 24.16 -6.75 -4.93
C ASP A 504 23.39 -6.69 -3.59
N ILE A 505 22.06 -6.48 -3.59
CA ILE A 505 21.25 -6.66 -2.36
C ILE A 505 20.55 -8.01 -2.45
N ARG A 506 20.86 -8.91 -1.50
CA ARG A 506 20.23 -10.23 -1.44
C ARG A 506 18.72 -10.04 -1.21
N ILE A 507 17.93 -10.54 -2.15
CA ILE A 507 16.45 -10.58 -2.15
C ILE A 507 15.84 -11.04 -0.79
N ARG A 508 16.60 -11.77 0.03
CA ARG A 508 16.18 -12.26 1.35
C ARG A 508 15.83 -11.16 2.38
N ASP A 509 16.41 -9.96 2.28
CA ASP A 509 16.13 -8.90 3.27
C ASP A 509 14.82 -8.13 2.97
N ILE A 510 14.28 -8.23 1.74
CA ILE A 510 13.02 -7.59 1.33
C ILE A 510 11.82 -8.56 1.44
N GLU A 511 12.06 -9.87 1.32
CA GLU A 511 11.01 -10.89 1.53
C GLU A 511 10.48 -10.92 2.96
N GLN A 512 11.27 -10.48 3.96
CA GLN A 512 10.76 -10.28 5.33
C GLN A 512 9.91 -9.00 5.46
N VAL A 513 10.16 -7.96 4.66
CA VAL A 513 9.52 -6.64 4.80
C VAL A 513 8.09 -6.59 4.26
N GLY A 514 7.66 -7.61 3.50
CA GLY A 514 6.37 -7.65 2.81
C GLY A 514 5.12 -7.78 3.69
N ASN A 515 5.23 -7.95 5.01
CA ASN A 515 4.11 -8.31 5.89
C ASN A 515 3.82 -7.37 7.08
N TYR A 516 4.54 -6.25 7.26
CA TYR A 516 4.53 -5.60 8.58
C TYR A 516 3.66 -4.35 8.78
N THR A 517 3.22 -3.62 7.73
CA THR A 517 2.36 -2.43 7.97
C THR A 517 1.34 -2.14 6.87
N ASN A 518 0.10 -1.81 7.28
CA ASN A 518 -0.95 -1.26 6.40
C ASN A 518 -0.76 0.26 6.14
N ARG A 519 0.35 0.83 6.59
CA ARG A 519 0.67 2.26 6.49
C ARG A 519 1.19 2.52 5.09
N VAL A 520 0.47 3.25 4.24
CA VAL A 520 0.81 3.38 2.81
C VAL A 520 1.12 4.78 2.31
N SER A 521 0.84 5.76 3.16
CA SER A 521 1.14 7.15 2.90
C SER A 521 2.65 7.37 2.90
N CYS A 522 3.07 8.41 2.20
CA CYS A 522 4.46 8.79 2.06
C CYS A 522 4.67 10.25 2.43
N LEU A 523 5.78 10.50 3.11
CA LEU A 523 6.30 11.83 3.34
C LEU A 523 7.50 12.06 2.43
N TYR A 524 7.34 12.96 1.46
CA TYR A 524 8.42 13.51 0.65
C TYR A 524 8.99 14.73 1.34
N THR A 525 10.30 14.68 1.55
CA THR A 525 11.00 15.64 2.40
C THR A 525 11.81 16.64 1.57
N GLY A 526 12.11 16.32 0.31
CA GLY A 526 12.96 17.15 -0.54
C GLY A 526 14.33 17.34 0.12
N ASP A 527 14.71 18.61 0.30
CA ASP A 527 15.92 19.02 1.04
C ASP A 527 15.60 19.54 2.47
N THR A 528 14.41 19.25 2.99
CA THR A 528 14.01 19.61 4.35
C THR A 528 14.78 18.78 5.37
N GLU A 529 15.25 19.41 6.43
CA GLU A 529 15.97 18.74 7.51
C GLU A 529 14.95 18.13 8.48
N LEU A 530 15.13 16.85 8.80
CA LEU A 530 14.29 16.14 9.76
C LEU A 530 14.94 16.20 11.16
N GLY A 531 15.28 17.40 11.66
CA GLY A 531 16.20 17.57 12.80
C GLY A 531 15.67 18.40 14.00
N ASP A 532 15.76 17.78 15.19
CA ASP A 532 15.46 18.21 16.56
C ASP A 532 14.05 18.80 16.83
N ILE A 533 13.19 17.95 17.39
CA ILE A 533 11.85 18.30 17.88
C ILE A 533 11.89 19.51 18.85
N GLU A 534 12.99 19.68 19.58
CA GLU A 534 13.17 20.77 20.54
C GLU A 534 13.55 22.11 19.88
N LEU A 535 14.23 22.10 18.73
CA LEU A 535 14.74 23.32 18.07
C LEU A 535 13.71 24.02 17.16
N LYS A 536 12.48 23.51 17.05
CA LYS A 536 11.37 24.10 16.26
C LYS A 536 11.69 24.36 14.78
N LYS A 537 12.66 23.66 14.19
CA LYS A 537 12.98 23.74 12.75
C LYS A 537 12.12 22.73 11.99
N VAL A 538 10.85 23.08 11.78
CA VAL A 538 9.81 22.31 11.05
C VAL A 538 9.73 20.84 11.48
N ASN A 539 8.85 20.55 12.44
CA ASN A 539 8.59 19.19 12.90
C ASN A 539 7.48 18.53 12.06
N PRO A 540 7.79 17.58 11.14
CA PRO A 540 6.76 16.96 10.31
C PRO A 540 5.77 16.12 11.12
N LYS A 541 6.18 15.59 12.29
CA LYS A 541 5.27 14.89 13.21
C LYS A 541 4.22 15.81 13.78
N LEU A 542 4.59 17.05 14.08
CA LEU A 542 3.62 18.02 14.55
C LEU A 542 2.63 18.35 13.44
N GLN A 543 3.16 18.63 12.24
CA GLN A 543 2.34 19.05 11.09
C GLN A 543 1.41 17.94 10.58
N PHE A 544 1.86 16.69 10.60
CA PHE A 544 1.10 15.55 10.10
C PHE A 544 0.67 14.57 11.21
N SER A 545 0.60 15.01 12.47
CA SER A 545 0.38 14.14 13.65
C SER A 545 -0.76 13.13 13.48
N ARG A 546 -1.89 13.54 12.92
CA ARG A 546 -3.07 12.68 12.70
C ARG A 546 -2.96 11.75 11.50
N LEU A 547 -2.18 12.16 10.51
CA LEU A 547 -1.90 11.36 9.32
C LEU A 547 -0.67 10.49 9.53
N TRP A 548 0.07 10.71 10.62
CA TRP A 548 1.36 10.08 10.88
C TRP A 548 1.23 8.58 10.92
N ASP A 549 0.18 8.07 11.56
CA ASP A 549 -0.11 6.63 11.64
C ASP A 549 -0.31 5.98 10.27
N SER A 550 -0.66 6.73 9.22
CA SER A 550 -0.77 6.20 7.85
C SER A 550 0.55 6.21 7.07
N ILE A 551 1.57 6.95 7.54
CA ILE A 551 2.86 7.11 6.83
C ILE A 551 3.69 5.84 6.97
N GLY A 552 3.90 5.12 5.87
CA GLY A 552 4.77 3.94 5.85
C GLY A 552 6.06 4.14 5.07
N THR A 553 6.23 5.27 4.38
CA THR A 553 7.42 5.59 3.58
C THR A 553 7.87 7.03 3.89
N ILE A 554 9.12 7.22 4.32
CA ILE A 554 9.70 8.54 4.58
C ILE A 554 10.95 8.70 3.71
N GLN A 555 10.92 9.66 2.78
CA GLN A 555 12.13 10.05 2.06
C GLN A 555 13.20 10.54 3.05
N ILE A 556 14.39 9.96 2.99
CA ILE A 556 15.54 10.53 3.72
C ILE A 556 16.24 11.55 2.82
N PRO A 557 16.33 12.83 3.26
CA PRO A 557 16.89 13.91 2.46
C PRO A 557 18.43 13.86 2.43
N HIS A 558 19.06 14.68 1.58
CA HIS A 558 20.52 14.92 1.54
C HIS A 558 21.38 13.66 1.60
N HIS A 559 21.03 12.64 0.80
CA HIS A 559 21.72 11.34 0.78
C HIS A 559 21.84 10.63 2.15
N GLY A 560 21.02 10.93 3.16
CA GLY A 560 21.21 10.37 4.51
C GLY A 560 22.38 11.01 5.27
N SER A 561 22.43 12.34 5.27
CA SER A 561 23.33 13.14 6.12
C SER A 561 22.91 13.12 7.58
N VAL A 562 23.89 12.98 8.49
CA VAL A 562 23.67 12.91 9.95
C VAL A 562 22.96 14.15 10.48
N LYS A 563 23.26 15.32 9.91
CA LYS A 563 22.66 16.59 10.36
C LYS A 563 21.17 16.70 10.05
N ASN A 564 20.67 15.88 9.12
CA ASN A 564 19.34 16.04 8.53
C ASN A 564 18.35 14.97 8.98
N LEU A 565 18.76 14.03 9.85
CA LEU A 565 17.88 13.02 10.42
C LEU A 565 18.07 12.94 11.94
N ASP A 566 17.06 13.37 12.67
CA ASP A 566 16.83 13.03 14.06
C ASP A 566 16.05 11.71 14.10
N LYS A 567 16.69 10.67 14.63
CA LYS A 567 16.09 9.33 14.76
C LYS A 567 14.79 9.31 15.57
N ALA A 568 14.54 10.32 16.42
CA ALA A 568 13.27 10.46 17.14
C ALA A 568 12.06 10.54 16.18
N ILE A 569 12.28 10.95 14.92
CA ILE A 569 11.22 10.96 13.90
C ILE A 569 10.72 9.54 13.53
N LEU A 570 11.48 8.48 13.79
CA LEU A 570 11.11 7.11 13.42
C LEU A 570 10.34 6.33 14.52
N ASP A 571 10.05 6.94 15.69
CA ASP A 571 9.12 6.45 16.75
C ASP A 571 8.97 4.94 17.00
N ASN A 572 10.02 4.14 16.79
CA ASN A 572 9.99 2.67 16.81
C ASN A 572 8.95 2.00 15.89
N ASN A 573 8.29 2.74 14.99
CA ASN A 573 7.47 2.13 13.96
C ASN A 573 8.33 1.70 12.77
N VAL A 574 7.78 0.83 11.92
CA VAL A 574 8.44 0.36 10.71
C VAL A 574 8.19 1.32 9.54
N TYR A 575 9.24 2.01 9.08
CA TYR A 575 9.22 2.86 7.88
C TYR A 575 10.11 2.31 6.78
N MET A 576 9.69 2.51 5.53
CA MET A 576 10.58 2.42 4.37
C MET A 576 11.28 3.77 4.19
N CYS A 577 12.61 3.76 4.19
CA CYS A 577 13.42 4.96 4.20
C CYS A 577 14.29 5.06 2.92
N PRO A 578 13.70 5.38 1.75
CA PRO A 578 14.47 5.47 0.52
C PRO A 578 15.36 6.71 0.49
N MET A 579 16.59 6.51 0.05
CA MET A 579 17.65 7.53 0.03
C MET A 579 18.61 7.32 -1.14
N SER A 580 19.11 8.42 -1.70
CA SER A 580 20.08 8.35 -2.80
C SER A 580 21.48 8.06 -2.27
N VAL A 581 22.24 7.20 -2.96
CA VAL A 581 23.63 6.80 -2.60
C VAL A 581 24.60 6.95 -3.78
N SER A 582 25.84 7.33 -3.50
CA SER A 582 26.93 7.40 -4.50
C SER A 582 27.68 6.08 -4.62
N THR A 583 27.97 5.64 -5.84
CA THR A 583 28.78 4.42 -6.12
C THR A 583 30.29 4.67 -6.16
N LYS A 584 30.74 5.94 -6.22
CA LYS A 584 32.14 6.31 -6.51
C LYS A 584 32.94 6.85 -5.32
N SER A 585 32.33 6.91 -4.14
CA SER A 585 32.98 7.49 -2.95
C SER A 585 32.42 6.85 -1.69
N LEU A 586 33.08 5.79 -1.19
CA LEU A 586 32.98 5.45 0.24
C LEU A 586 33.57 6.63 1.01
N GLY A 587 32.74 7.41 1.69
CA GLY A 587 33.23 8.54 2.47
C GLY A 587 32.25 9.14 3.46
N TYR A 588 31.05 9.57 3.02
CA TYR A 588 30.24 10.43 3.90
C TYR A 588 28.72 10.21 3.87
N HIS A 589 28.11 9.81 2.73
CA HIS A 589 26.65 9.73 2.62
C HIS A 589 26.14 8.53 1.79
N PRO A 590 25.11 7.79 2.25
CA PRO A 590 24.50 7.90 3.57
C PRO A 590 25.50 7.56 4.65
N SER A 591 25.48 8.36 5.71
CA SER A 591 26.33 8.11 6.85
C SER A 591 25.99 6.73 7.38
N LYS A 592 27.02 5.94 7.71
CA LYS A 592 26.81 4.66 8.38
C LYS A 592 25.95 4.84 9.64
N SER A 593 26.15 5.93 10.38
CA SER A 593 25.34 6.24 11.57
C SER A 593 23.86 6.44 11.25
N VAL A 594 23.51 7.04 10.10
CA VAL A 594 22.11 7.23 9.68
C VAL A 594 21.48 5.88 9.31
N ILE A 595 22.22 5.01 8.62
CA ILE A 595 21.77 3.64 8.33
C ILE A 595 21.55 2.86 9.64
N ASP A 596 22.53 2.93 10.56
CA ASP A 596 22.48 2.27 11.85
C ASP A 596 21.31 2.79 12.71
N ASP A 597 21.05 4.11 12.72
CA ASP A 597 19.92 4.72 13.42
C ASP A 597 18.56 4.26 12.84
N ILE A 598 18.44 4.13 11.51
CA ILE A 598 17.23 3.62 10.87
C ILE A 598 16.97 2.16 11.30
N TYR A 599 18.00 1.30 11.25
CA TYR A 599 17.86 -0.08 11.71
C TYR A 599 17.55 -0.16 13.21
N ALA A 600 18.18 0.69 14.03
CA ALA A 600 17.94 0.73 15.48
C ALA A 600 16.51 1.14 15.83
N GLN A 601 15.80 1.82 14.93
CA GLN A 601 14.38 2.20 15.06
C GLN A 601 13.43 1.20 14.38
N ASN A 602 13.91 -0.02 14.05
CA ASN A 602 13.12 -1.07 13.39
C ASN A 602 12.58 -0.64 12.00
N SER A 603 13.27 0.29 11.35
CA SER A 603 12.94 0.79 10.01
C SER A 603 13.96 0.28 8.98
N HIS A 604 13.62 0.42 7.70
CA HIS A 604 14.38 -0.18 6.61
C HIS A 604 14.97 0.88 5.67
N PRO A 605 16.31 1.05 5.64
CA PRO A 605 16.94 1.95 4.70
C PRO A 605 16.90 1.35 3.30
N ILE A 606 16.41 2.10 2.31
CA ILE A 606 16.38 1.69 0.90
C ILE A 606 17.41 2.53 0.17
N LEU A 607 18.58 1.96 -0.04
CA LEU A 607 19.69 2.62 -0.72
C LEU A 607 19.43 2.58 -2.22
N VAL A 608 19.46 3.72 -2.91
CA VAL A 608 19.22 3.77 -4.36
C VAL A 608 20.33 4.59 -5.04
N THR A 609 21.00 4.02 -6.02
CA THR A 609 22.23 4.59 -6.62
C THR A 609 21.99 5.27 -7.96
N LYS A 610 22.89 6.16 -8.39
CA LYS A 610 22.78 6.86 -9.67
C LYS A 610 22.87 5.97 -10.93
N GLN A 611 22.94 4.64 -10.78
CA GLN A 611 22.90 3.71 -11.89
C GLN A 611 21.46 3.60 -12.43
N LEU A 612 21.30 3.45 -13.74
CA LEU A 612 19.98 3.45 -14.37
C LEU A 612 19.09 2.27 -13.94
N ASN A 613 19.70 1.15 -13.58
CA ASN A 613 19.04 -0.02 -13.00
C ASN A 613 18.84 0.08 -11.50
N SER A 614 19.24 1.16 -10.83
CA SER A 614 19.07 1.29 -9.38
C SER A 614 17.88 2.17 -9.08
N GLY A 615 16.70 1.55 -9.03
CA GLY A 615 15.43 2.20 -8.73
C GLY A 615 14.68 1.45 -7.63
N PHE A 616 13.84 2.17 -6.89
CA PHE A 616 12.90 1.59 -5.94
C PHE A 616 11.48 1.86 -6.44
N VAL A 617 10.70 0.80 -6.59
CA VAL A 617 9.29 0.89 -6.95
C VAL A 617 8.45 0.29 -5.84
N GLU A 618 7.61 1.11 -5.26
CA GLU A 618 6.60 0.71 -4.29
C GLU A 618 5.25 0.60 -5.01
N CYS A 619 4.64 -0.57 -4.93
CA CYS A 619 3.36 -0.86 -5.53
C CYS A 619 2.32 -1.06 -4.43
N ILE A 620 1.36 -0.15 -4.38
CA ILE A 620 0.28 -0.10 -3.40
C ILE A 620 -1.00 -0.45 -4.14
N GLY A 621 -1.59 -1.60 -3.82
CA GLY A 621 -2.96 -1.90 -4.24
C GLY A 621 -3.90 -1.49 -3.12
N LEU A 622 -4.73 -0.46 -3.34
CA LEU A 622 -5.93 -0.26 -2.52
C LEU A 622 -7.01 -1.13 -3.16
N SER A 623 -7.25 -2.27 -2.53
CA SER A 623 -8.50 -2.96 -2.77
C SER A 623 -9.53 -2.24 -1.90
N TYR A 624 -10.45 -1.48 -2.50
CA TYR A 624 -11.78 -1.46 -1.90
C TYR A 624 -12.45 -2.72 -2.42
N SER A 625 -12.25 -3.83 -1.75
CA SER A 625 -13.13 -4.98 -1.90
C SER A 625 -13.07 -5.77 -0.61
N LEU A 626 -14.22 -6.20 -0.10
CA LEU A 626 -14.22 -7.40 0.70
C LEU A 626 -13.33 -8.47 0.00
N GLY A 627 -12.44 -9.07 0.78
CA GLY A 627 -11.91 -10.41 0.46
C GLY A 627 -10.96 -10.62 -0.72
N MET A 628 -10.12 -9.68 -1.18
CA MET A 628 -9.07 -10.00 -2.17
C MET A 628 -7.73 -10.43 -1.53
N TYR A 629 -7.54 -11.73 -1.30
CA TYR A 629 -6.21 -12.32 -1.12
C TYR A 629 -5.75 -13.00 -2.41
N LYS A 630 -5.05 -12.25 -3.26
CA LYS A 630 -4.07 -12.84 -4.16
C LYS A 630 -2.70 -12.82 -3.47
N LYS A 631 -2.07 -13.99 -3.33
CA LYS A 631 -0.61 -14.13 -3.42
C LYS A 631 -0.14 -13.77 -4.84
N TYR A 632 -0.45 -12.56 -5.29
CA TYR A 632 0.10 -11.96 -6.49
C TYR A 632 1.60 -11.85 -6.25
N ASN A 633 2.38 -12.72 -6.91
CA ASN A 633 3.74 -12.40 -7.30
C ASN A 633 3.68 -11.24 -8.31
N PHE A 634 3.59 -10.03 -7.78
CA PHE A 634 3.65 -8.78 -8.56
C PHE A 634 4.98 -8.69 -9.36
N LEU A 635 5.98 -9.47 -8.95
CA LEU A 635 7.28 -9.64 -9.59
C LEU A 635 7.21 -10.14 -11.05
N GLU A 636 6.30 -11.06 -11.42
CA GLU A 636 6.34 -11.66 -12.77
C GLU A 636 5.85 -10.75 -13.90
N LYS A 637 4.87 -9.87 -13.65
CA LYS A 637 4.38 -8.93 -14.69
C LYS A 637 5.26 -7.68 -14.83
N CYS A 638 5.94 -7.24 -13.77
CA CYS A 638 6.93 -6.17 -13.89
C CYS A 638 8.22 -6.64 -14.58
N ASN A 639 8.60 -7.92 -14.41
CA ASN A 639 9.78 -8.51 -15.06
C ASN A 639 9.71 -8.61 -16.59
N ARG A 640 8.52 -8.63 -17.21
CA ARG A 640 8.40 -8.77 -18.68
C ARG A 640 8.50 -7.47 -19.47
N ARG A 641 8.53 -6.30 -18.80
CA ARG A 641 8.72 -4.99 -19.47
C ARG A 641 9.99 -4.24 -19.04
N TRP A 642 10.71 -4.75 -18.04
CA TRP A 642 11.88 -4.10 -17.43
C TRP A 642 13.12 -4.99 -17.42
N ARG A 643 13.23 -5.88 -18.42
CA ARG A 643 14.50 -6.50 -18.82
C ARG A 643 14.92 -5.99 -20.19
#